data_AF-A0A2Z6T836-F1
#
_entry.id   AF-A0A2Z6T836-F1
#
_cell.length_a   1.000
_cell.length_b   1.000
_cell.length_c   1.000
_cell.angle_alpha   90.00
_cell.angle_beta   90.00
_cell.angle_gamma   90.00
#
_symmetry.space_group_name_H-M   'P 1'
#
loop_
_entity.id
_entity.type
_entity.pdbx_description
1 polymer ?
#
loop_
_entity_poly.entity_id
_entity_poly.type
_entity_poly.pdbx_seq_one_letter_code
_entity_poly.pdbx_strand_id
1 'polypeptide(L)'
;MEDNKKKLKESRVKGALYPLDNLTKEECQPQWDKLQETIEDPNVQNIAITSAYDTGKTSFLRSFFTDRKDEVKFISVPSFNKHSDDSETELEQNIINQLLFSEDPKDFPDSRIKRMKTVDEETINLFYCITVIGLYCILLWNHSFEIDKLVRFIIFILFCILLYFIFPSLTHALVKYSYTLRANLGLVELSTISTTTDNKDLFILYGDEIKYYFIKSKKRFLILEDMDRFGDITVFQRLRSLNRNLNDAGIRVKFIYTLDDGIFLSEDLNNSTEDELRLIDENKAAEDKSKFFDYVLSMVPINNISNAAEFFEEEIKKYDSLVDEDGKIRIKSNFISGVGIFINDRREIVNIISDLDTFVQKLVTEDEKETYDYDKLFGAIVYKNVYPQDFNDLKYGKSKLNWIFNNEITLRNEIVKIKEKENDPEKISSEDSNIFKDLSFAWLLHLSIEELKNKENFSKVSVSIISYLENHPLLSYLLSSGLINKNISEYISTTQYFDLTLKDREFIMDILAQKIIKEDQDVDNPEKVIQYLNLAQANYGLVYSSTITEVLLNEDEEYSAESFDSRNNLPDLIKGLKRRKDFKLIDTVITNLNPVIDNNQILLLIAELGENWIEYFKEIVTDKDEELVNRDIVFFIDFLNEHFFDPRCKKIIKYLNDNSILSTPTYRDIIMDNNLNVDHFYH
;
A
#
# COMPACT_ATOMS: atom_id res chain seq x y z
N MET A 1 21.02 23.64 27.28
CA MET A 1 21.11 22.30 26.66
C MET A 1 19.74 21.74 26.32
N GLU A 2 18.71 21.94 27.14
CA GLU A 2 17.31 21.57 26.83
C GLU A 2 16.74 22.28 25.60
N ASP A 3 17.01 23.57 25.39
CA ASP A 3 16.50 24.31 24.23
C ASP A 3 17.04 23.84 22.87
N ASN A 4 18.28 23.32 22.82
CA ASN A 4 18.84 22.73 21.59
C ASN A 4 18.27 21.32 21.33
N LYS A 5 17.94 20.55 22.38
CA LYS A 5 17.27 19.26 22.24
C LYS A 5 15.83 19.41 21.76
N LYS A 6 15.13 20.49 22.17
CA LYS A 6 13.79 20.83 21.69
C LYS A 6 13.78 21.21 20.21
N LYS A 7 14.74 22.03 19.76
CA LYS A 7 14.93 22.37 18.34
C LYS A 7 15.26 21.17 17.43
N LEU A 8 15.99 20.17 17.95
CA LEU A 8 16.29 18.92 17.20
C LEU A 8 15.09 17.96 17.09
N LYS A 9 14.11 18.05 18.01
CA LYS A 9 12.84 17.32 17.92
C LYS A 9 11.92 17.89 16.83
N GLU A 10 11.98 19.20 16.59
CA GLU A 10 11.10 19.92 15.65
C GLU A 10 11.56 19.86 14.18
N SER A 11 12.82 19.50 13.88
CA SER A 11 13.34 19.48 12.50
C SER A 11 13.20 18.12 11.78
N ARG A 12 12.55 17.14 12.39
CA ARG A 12 12.46 15.77 11.86
C ARG A 12 11.19 15.60 11.05
N VAL A 13 11.33 14.99 9.86
CA VAL A 13 10.19 14.60 9.03
C VAL A 13 9.38 13.53 9.78
N LYS A 14 8.10 13.82 10.06
CA LYS A 14 7.15 12.85 10.66
C LYS A 14 7.05 11.62 9.74
N GLY A 15 6.98 10.42 10.30
CA GLY A 15 6.92 9.17 9.53
C GLY A 15 8.26 8.63 9.04
N ALA A 16 9.38 9.33 9.26
CA ALA A 16 10.68 8.84 8.82
C ALA A 16 11.20 7.69 9.69
N LEU A 17 11.70 6.62 9.05
CA LEU A 17 12.09 5.36 9.70
C LEU A 17 13.56 5.30 10.16
N TYR A 18 14.28 6.43 10.18
CA TYR A 18 15.67 6.44 10.60
C TYR A 18 15.81 6.35 12.12
N PRO A 19 16.89 5.72 12.63
CA PRO A 19 17.12 5.55 14.05
C PRO A 19 17.28 6.90 14.78
N LEU A 20 16.81 6.92 16.02
CA LEU A 20 16.82 8.10 16.89
C LEU A 20 18.18 8.22 17.60
N ASP A 21 18.77 9.42 17.64
CA ASP A 21 20.05 9.71 18.31
C ASP A 21 19.90 10.57 19.58
N ASN A 22 18.71 10.58 20.18
CA ASN A 22 18.35 11.49 21.26
C ASN A 22 17.86 10.80 22.55
N LEU A 23 18.08 9.48 22.68
CA LEU A 23 17.78 8.77 23.91
C LEU A 23 18.73 9.24 25.02
N THR A 24 18.20 9.40 26.22
CA THR A 24 18.94 9.82 27.40
C THR A 24 19.48 8.62 28.16
N LYS A 25 20.52 8.87 28.98
CA LYS A 25 21.09 7.86 29.86
C LYS A 25 20.04 7.25 30.79
N GLU A 26 19.14 8.07 31.36
CA GLU A 26 18.09 7.62 32.27
C GLU A 26 17.08 6.68 31.58
N GLU A 27 16.68 6.99 30.34
CA GLU A 27 15.76 6.14 29.55
C GLU A 27 16.39 4.78 29.17
N CYS A 28 17.71 4.69 29.15
CA CYS A 28 18.45 3.51 28.67
C CYS A 28 19.20 2.76 29.78
N GLN A 29 18.93 3.05 31.05
CA GLN A 29 19.50 2.31 32.17
C GLN A 29 18.76 0.98 32.38
N PRO A 30 19.48 -0.11 32.73
CA PRO A 30 20.90 -0.17 33.09
C PRO A 30 21.86 -0.42 31.91
N GLN A 31 21.38 -0.58 30.68
CA GLN A 31 22.18 -0.96 29.52
C GLN A 31 23.27 0.07 29.20
N TRP A 32 22.96 1.35 29.37
CA TRP A 32 23.92 2.45 29.19
C TRP A 32 25.15 2.30 30.10
N ASP A 33 24.94 2.05 31.39
CA ASP A 33 26.03 1.93 32.36
C ASP A 33 26.89 0.69 32.07
N LYS A 34 26.26 -0.44 31.77
CA LYS A 34 26.96 -1.66 31.37
C LYS A 34 27.83 -1.47 30.14
N LEU A 35 27.31 -0.79 29.11
CA LEU A 35 28.10 -0.49 27.92
C LEU A 35 29.25 0.45 28.25
N GLN A 36 29.03 1.47 29.09
CA GLN A 36 30.06 2.40 29.53
C GLN A 36 31.22 1.69 30.27
N GLU A 37 30.92 0.79 31.20
CA GLU A 37 31.93 -0.02 31.90
C GLU A 37 32.71 -0.91 30.91
N THR A 38 31.98 -1.53 29.98
CA THR A 38 32.54 -2.49 29.01
C THR A 38 33.47 -1.82 27.99
N ILE A 39 33.14 -0.61 27.53
CA ILE A 39 34.02 0.13 26.61
C ILE A 39 35.25 0.71 27.29
N GLU A 40 35.27 0.80 28.62
CA GLU A 40 36.44 1.25 29.39
C GLU A 40 37.41 0.09 29.73
N ASP A 41 36.94 -1.16 29.78
CA ASP A 41 37.79 -2.34 30.06
C ASP A 41 38.77 -2.66 28.91
N PRO A 42 40.10 -2.63 29.11
CA PRO A 42 41.07 -2.89 28.04
C PRO A 42 41.08 -4.35 27.53
N ASN A 43 40.52 -5.31 28.26
CA ASN A 43 40.49 -6.72 27.86
C ASN A 43 39.32 -7.04 26.92
N VAL A 44 38.32 -6.17 26.85
CA VAL A 44 37.14 -6.36 26.01
C VAL A 44 37.38 -5.74 24.64
N GLN A 45 37.36 -6.56 23.58
CA GLN A 45 37.58 -6.11 22.20
C GLN A 45 36.35 -6.31 21.31
N ASN A 46 35.56 -7.35 21.55
CA ASN A 46 34.40 -7.72 20.74
C ASN A 46 33.14 -7.74 21.61
N ILE A 47 32.19 -6.85 21.32
CA ILE A 47 30.97 -6.64 22.11
C ILE A 47 29.76 -6.94 21.23
N ALA A 48 28.88 -7.84 21.65
CA ALA A 48 27.57 -7.99 21.01
C ALA A 48 26.51 -7.17 21.75
N ILE A 49 25.63 -6.51 21.00
CA ILE A 49 24.38 -5.95 21.48
C ILE A 49 23.25 -6.77 20.85
N THR A 50 22.57 -7.55 21.67
CA THR A 50 21.61 -8.55 21.21
C THR A 50 20.21 -8.27 21.71
N SER A 51 19.25 -8.55 20.85
CA SER A 51 17.82 -8.54 21.14
C SER A 51 17.09 -9.05 19.92
N ALA A 52 15.79 -9.29 20.04
CA ALA A 52 14.88 -9.39 18.89
C ALA A 52 15.08 -8.23 17.87
N TYR A 53 14.55 -8.43 16.66
CA TYR A 53 14.50 -7.39 15.63
C TYR A 53 13.67 -6.17 16.10
N ASP A 54 14.02 -4.98 15.60
CA ASP A 54 13.33 -3.70 15.86
C ASP A 54 13.13 -3.25 17.33
N THR A 55 14.08 -3.57 18.22
CA THR A 55 14.05 -3.14 19.63
C THR A 55 14.78 -1.81 19.91
N GLY A 56 15.28 -1.14 18.88
CA GLY A 56 15.99 0.14 19.01
C GLY A 56 17.51 0.06 19.26
N LYS A 57 18.17 -1.07 18.95
CA LYS A 57 19.64 -1.26 19.07
C LYS A 57 20.46 -0.11 18.46
N THR A 58 20.18 0.24 17.21
CA THR A 58 20.85 1.34 16.50
C THR A 58 20.57 2.70 17.15
N SER A 59 19.33 2.94 17.59
CA SER A 59 18.97 4.20 18.26
C SER A 59 19.71 4.35 19.59
N PHE A 60 19.83 3.27 20.37
CA PHE A 60 20.61 3.23 21.60
C PHE A 60 22.09 3.55 21.32
N LEU A 61 22.71 2.89 20.34
CA LEU A 61 24.11 3.12 19.99
C LEU A 61 24.38 4.54 19.47
N ARG A 62 23.53 5.07 18.60
CA ARG A 62 23.66 6.44 18.09
C ARG A 62 23.54 7.47 19.20
N SER A 63 22.59 7.25 20.13
CA SER A 63 22.43 8.10 21.30
C SER A 63 23.65 8.01 22.23
N PHE A 64 24.14 6.79 22.49
CA PHE A 64 25.32 6.53 23.32
C PHE A 64 26.59 7.21 22.81
N PHE A 65 26.85 7.13 21.50
CA PHE A 65 28.03 7.72 20.88
C PHE A 65 27.83 9.17 20.40
N THR A 66 26.73 9.84 20.76
CA THR A 66 26.46 11.20 20.29
C THR A 66 27.56 12.19 20.69
N ASP A 67 28.13 12.05 21.89
CA ASP A 67 29.22 12.90 22.38
C ASP A 67 30.61 12.41 21.91
N ARG A 68 30.69 11.25 21.24
CA ARG A 68 31.92 10.60 20.77
C ARG A 68 31.87 10.28 19.27
N LYS A 69 31.14 11.07 18.48
CA LYS A 69 30.94 10.87 17.02
C LYS A 69 32.27 10.75 16.27
N ASP A 70 33.30 11.47 16.71
CA ASP A 70 34.62 11.44 16.08
C ASP A 70 35.40 10.14 16.37
N GLU A 71 35.08 9.41 17.44
CA GLU A 71 35.75 8.15 17.81
C GLU A 71 35.08 6.90 17.22
N VAL A 72 33.88 7.05 16.63
CA VAL A 72 33.06 5.91 16.16
C VAL A 72 32.88 5.91 14.63
N LYS A 73 32.83 4.71 14.05
CA LYS A 73 32.42 4.48 12.66
C LYS A 73 31.28 3.46 12.65
N PHE A 74 30.14 3.84 12.07
CA PHE A 74 29.03 2.94 11.80
C PHE A 74 29.17 2.36 10.39
N ILE A 75 28.96 1.05 10.28
CA ILE A 75 28.85 0.31 9.02
C ILE A 75 27.53 -0.46 9.11
N SER A 76 26.66 -0.26 8.14
CA SER A 76 25.41 -1.02 7.99
C SER A 76 25.51 -1.78 6.68
N VAL A 77 25.32 -3.09 6.71
CA VAL A 77 25.39 -3.90 5.49
C VAL A 77 23.98 -4.28 5.07
N PRO A 78 23.35 -3.54 4.14
CA PRO A 78 22.07 -3.95 3.60
C PRO A 78 22.28 -5.15 2.68
N SER A 79 21.70 -6.30 3.02
CA SER A 79 21.49 -7.40 2.05
C SER A 79 20.05 -7.86 2.06
N PHE A 80 19.55 -8.10 0.85
CA PHE A 80 18.21 -8.59 0.56
C PHE A 80 18.22 -10.02 -0.02
N ASN A 81 19.38 -10.63 -0.27
CA ASN A 81 19.50 -11.97 -0.85
C ASN A 81 20.29 -12.91 0.08
N LYS A 82 19.61 -13.94 0.59
CA LYS A 82 20.15 -14.90 1.58
C LYS A 82 20.84 -16.15 0.99
N HIS A 83 20.93 -16.32 -0.33
CA HIS A 83 21.15 -17.67 -0.90
C HIS A 83 22.21 -17.78 -2.02
N SER A 84 23.39 -17.19 -1.85
CA SER A 84 24.53 -17.45 -2.73
C SER A 84 25.83 -17.62 -1.94
N ASP A 85 26.69 -18.57 -2.34
CA ASP A 85 28.05 -18.74 -1.80
C ASP A 85 28.90 -17.46 -1.96
N ASP A 86 28.53 -16.58 -2.89
CA ASP A 86 29.14 -15.26 -3.08
C ASP A 86 28.80 -14.25 -1.95
N SER A 87 27.89 -14.59 -1.04
CA SER A 87 27.39 -13.68 0.01
C SER A 87 28.45 -13.31 1.06
N GLU A 88 29.35 -14.23 1.42
CA GLU A 88 30.45 -13.94 2.37
C GLU A 88 31.41 -12.90 1.79
N THR A 89 31.84 -13.12 0.54
CA THR A 89 32.80 -12.22 -0.13
C THR A 89 32.15 -10.88 -0.40
N GLU A 90 30.87 -10.85 -0.75
CA GLU A 90 30.09 -9.61 -0.92
C GLU A 90 29.98 -8.83 0.40
N LEU A 91 29.76 -9.52 1.52
CA LEU A 91 29.71 -8.91 2.86
C LEU A 91 31.04 -8.26 3.24
N GLU A 92 32.15 -8.98 3.05
CA GLU A 92 33.50 -8.46 3.29
C GLU A 92 33.78 -7.24 2.40
N GLN A 93 33.47 -7.32 1.11
CA GLN A 93 33.62 -6.21 0.17
C GLN A 93 32.82 -4.99 0.62
N ASN A 94 31.58 -5.17 1.05
CA ASN A 94 30.72 -4.08 1.53
C ASN A 94 31.28 -3.42 2.79
N ILE A 95 31.76 -4.20 3.76
CA ILE A 95 32.39 -3.67 4.98
C ILE A 95 33.65 -2.89 4.62
N ILE A 96 34.52 -3.45 3.78
CA ILE A 96 35.77 -2.79 3.34
C ILE A 96 35.46 -1.51 2.57
N ASN A 97 34.46 -1.53 1.70
CA ASN A 97 34.02 -0.36 0.94
C ASN A 97 33.57 0.77 1.87
N GLN A 98 32.68 0.47 2.81
CA GLN A 98 32.18 1.49 3.74
C GLN A 98 33.26 1.99 4.71
N LEU A 99 34.20 1.12 5.11
CA LEU A 99 35.30 1.50 6.00
C LEU A 99 36.32 2.38 5.28
N LEU A 100 36.78 1.96 4.10
CA LEU A 100 37.95 2.54 3.44
C LEU A 100 37.61 3.56 2.35
N PHE A 101 36.45 3.51 1.71
CA PHE A 101 36.13 4.39 0.57
C PHE A 101 35.23 5.58 0.93
N SER A 102 34.66 5.60 2.15
CA SER A 102 33.79 6.68 2.60
C SER A 102 34.52 7.97 3.04
N GLU A 103 35.85 7.94 3.16
CA GLU A 103 36.63 9.08 3.68
C GLU A 103 37.32 9.88 2.58
N ASP A 104 37.53 11.18 2.83
CA ASP A 104 38.22 12.08 1.88
C ASP A 104 39.64 11.56 1.60
N PRO A 105 40.03 11.39 0.32
CA PRO A 105 41.40 11.02 -0.05
C PRO A 105 42.50 11.93 0.49
N LYS A 106 42.19 13.18 0.87
CA LYS A 106 43.12 14.15 1.47
C LYS A 106 43.57 13.74 2.88
N ASP A 107 42.70 13.09 3.64
CA ASP A 107 42.97 12.69 5.02
C ASP A 107 43.84 11.41 5.08
N PHE A 108 43.90 10.66 3.98
CA PHE A 108 44.61 9.38 3.85
C PHE A 108 45.61 9.39 2.68
N PRO A 109 46.66 10.23 2.72
CA PRO A 109 47.56 10.46 1.59
C PRO A 109 48.42 9.24 1.21
N ASP A 110 48.70 8.35 2.17
CA ASP A 110 49.53 7.15 1.96
C ASP A 110 48.70 5.91 1.62
N SER A 111 47.37 6.04 1.50
CA SER A 111 46.50 4.93 1.12
C SER A 111 46.74 4.52 -0.33
N ARG A 112 46.79 3.21 -0.57
CA ARG A 112 46.94 2.61 -1.91
C ARG A 112 45.61 2.44 -2.64
N ILE A 113 44.52 2.94 -2.07
CA ILE A 113 43.18 2.81 -2.63
C ILE A 113 42.94 3.91 -3.66
N LYS A 114 42.49 3.49 -4.85
CA LYS A 114 42.13 4.41 -5.94
C LYS A 114 40.77 5.06 -5.63
N ARG A 115 40.80 6.30 -5.14
CA ARG A 115 39.61 7.13 -4.90
C ARG A 115 39.50 8.25 -5.94
N MET A 116 38.28 8.64 -6.30
CA MET A 116 38.05 9.81 -7.14
C MET A 116 38.44 11.07 -6.36
N LYS A 117 39.39 11.85 -6.89
CA LYS A 117 39.80 13.14 -6.33
C LYS A 117 39.24 14.25 -7.21
N THR A 118 38.39 15.10 -6.65
CA THR A 118 38.00 16.36 -7.27
C THR A 118 39.09 17.38 -6.98
N VAL A 119 39.65 17.98 -8.04
CA VAL A 119 40.55 19.13 -7.88
C VAL A 119 39.66 20.35 -7.68
N ASP A 120 39.86 21.06 -6.58
CA ASP A 120 39.13 22.29 -6.27
C ASP A 120 39.51 23.41 -7.24
N GLU A 121 38.54 24.26 -7.57
CA GLU A 121 38.76 25.39 -8.49
C GLU A 121 39.80 26.38 -7.96
N GLU A 122 39.93 26.49 -6.63
CA GLU A 122 40.89 27.38 -5.96
C GLU A 122 42.34 26.94 -6.16
N THR A 123 42.66 25.64 -6.05
CA THR A 123 44.01 25.14 -6.37
C THR A 123 44.36 25.33 -7.84
N ILE A 124 43.41 25.13 -8.76
CA ILE A 124 43.62 25.38 -10.20
C ILE A 124 43.96 26.86 -10.42
N ASN A 125 43.22 27.77 -9.78
CA ASN A 125 43.46 29.21 -9.87
C ASN A 125 44.79 29.63 -9.24
N LEU A 126 45.18 29.03 -8.11
CA LEU A 126 46.48 29.29 -7.48
C LEU A 126 47.64 28.87 -8.38
N PHE A 127 47.58 27.67 -8.97
CA PHE A 127 48.58 27.20 -9.93
C PHE A 127 48.63 28.07 -11.19
N TYR A 128 47.47 28.55 -11.66
CA TYR A 128 47.40 29.50 -12.77
C TYR A 128 48.11 30.82 -12.41
N CYS A 129 47.80 31.41 -11.25
CA CYS A 129 48.43 32.63 -10.78
C CYS A 129 49.96 32.49 -10.66
N ILE A 130 50.45 31.40 -10.06
CA ILE A 130 51.90 31.13 -9.94
C ILE A 130 52.54 31.02 -11.33
N THR A 131 51.88 30.36 -12.28
CA THR A 131 52.38 30.19 -13.65
C THR A 131 52.45 31.54 -14.38
N VAL A 132 51.40 32.37 -14.27
CA VAL A 132 51.35 33.71 -14.87
C VAL A 132 52.42 34.63 -14.27
N ILE A 133 52.60 34.60 -12.95
CA ILE A 133 53.64 35.38 -12.25
C ILE A 133 55.04 34.93 -12.69
N GLY A 134 55.28 33.61 -12.76
CA GLY A 134 56.55 33.05 -13.23
C GLY A 134 56.88 33.47 -14.66
N LEU A 135 55.91 33.41 -15.57
CA LEU A 135 56.06 33.86 -16.96
C LEU A 135 56.34 35.36 -17.07
N TYR A 136 55.66 36.18 -16.26
CA TYR A 136 55.91 37.62 -16.19
C TYR A 136 57.35 37.93 -15.72
N CYS A 137 57.83 37.23 -14.69
CA CYS A 137 59.21 37.37 -14.20
C CYS A 137 60.24 36.99 -15.28
N ILE A 138 60.00 35.93 -16.05
CA ILE A 138 60.88 35.52 -17.17
C ILE A 138 60.87 36.58 -18.29
N LEU A 139 59.71 37.17 -18.60
CA LEU A 139 59.59 38.23 -19.60
C LEU A 139 60.27 39.55 -19.19
N LEU A 140 60.31 39.85 -17.89
CA LEU A 140 61.05 40.98 -17.33
C LEU A 140 62.56 40.73 -17.32
N TRP A 141 62.98 39.48 -17.06
CA TRP A 141 64.40 39.10 -17.06
C TRP A 141 65.03 39.21 -18.46
N ASN A 142 64.26 38.92 -19.51
CA ASN A 142 64.78 38.87 -20.87
C ASN A 142 64.87 40.29 -21.49
N HIS A 143 66.00 40.96 -21.27
CA HIS A 143 66.26 42.31 -21.78
C HIS A 143 66.58 42.34 -23.29
N SER A 144 66.73 41.18 -23.93
CA SER A 144 67.31 41.01 -25.27
C SER A 144 66.39 41.28 -26.46
N PHE A 145 65.11 41.59 -26.24
CA PHE A 145 64.15 41.88 -27.32
C PHE A 145 63.83 43.38 -27.40
N GLU A 146 64.18 44.04 -28.51
CA GLU A 146 63.87 45.45 -28.83
C GLU A 146 62.40 45.66 -29.25
N ILE A 147 61.45 45.16 -28.45
CA ILE A 147 60.01 45.39 -28.67
C ILE A 147 59.55 46.47 -27.70
N ASP A 148 58.74 47.41 -28.19
CA ASP A 148 58.10 48.46 -27.37
C ASP A 148 57.39 47.84 -26.15
N LYS A 149 57.53 48.48 -25.00
CA LYS A 149 56.99 48.02 -23.71
C LYS A 149 55.48 47.80 -23.79
N LEU A 150 54.76 48.66 -24.53
CA LEU A 150 53.32 48.55 -24.73
C LEU A 150 52.94 47.29 -25.52
N VAL A 151 53.65 47.00 -26.61
CA VAL A 151 53.40 45.81 -27.44
C VAL A 151 53.69 44.53 -26.66
N ARG A 152 54.79 44.50 -25.88
CA ARG A 152 55.12 43.36 -25.00
C ARG A 152 54.03 43.12 -23.96
N PHE A 153 53.47 44.19 -23.38
CA PHE A 153 52.39 44.11 -22.40
C PHE A 153 51.09 43.58 -23.00
N ILE A 154 50.73 44.02 -24.21
CA ILE A 154 49.52 43.54 -24.91
C ILE A 154 49.64 42.06 -25.26
N ILE A 155 50.79 41.62 -25.78
CA ILE A 155 51.06 40.21 -26.08
C ILE A 155 50.98 39.35 -24.82
N PHE A 156 51.49 39.85 -23.69
CA PHE A 156 51.40 39.16 -22.40
C PHE A 156 49.95 39.00 -21.92
N ILE A 157 49.11 40.04 -22.02
CA ILE A 157 47.70 39.94 -21.66
C ILE A 157 46.96 38.92 -22.54
N LEU A 158 47.16 38.94 -23.86
CA LEU A 158 46.56 37.98 -24.78
C LEU A 158 46.99 36.53 -24.45
N PHE A 159 48.27 36.34 -24.08
CA PHE A 159 48.78 35.04 -23.66
C PHE A 159 48.18 34.57 -22.32
N CYS A 160 47.96 35.47 -21.36
CA CYS A 160 47.29 35.14 -20.10
C CYS A 160 45.84 34.71 -20.32
N ILE A 161 45.10 35.40 -21.19
CA ILE A 161 43.72 35.06 -21.55
C ILE A 161 43.68 33.68 -22.22
N LEU A 162 44.58 33.41 -23.18
CA LEU A 162 44.68 32.10 -23.83
C LEU A 162 45.00 30.99 -22.82
N LEU A 163 45.94 31.24 -21.91
CA LEU A 163 46.28 30.29 -20.85
C LEU A 163 45.10 30.02 -19.92
N TYR A 164 44.26 31.02 -19.59
CA TYR A 164 43.11 30.83 -18.70
C TYR A 164 42.14 29.76 -19.23
N PHE A 165 41.93 29.70 -20.55
CA PHE A 165 41.06 28.69 -21.16
C PHE A 165 41.71 27.30 -21.27
N ILE A 166 43.04 27.22 -21.40
CA ILE A 166 43.77 25.96 -21.60
C ILE A 166 44.16 25.31 -20.27
N PHE A 167 44.46 26.11 -19.25
CA PHE A 167 45.05 25.68 -17.99
C PHE A 167 44.19 24.71 -17.17
N PRO A 168 42.85 24.87 -17.07
CA PRO A 168 41.99 23.89 -16.39
C PRO A 168 42.02 22.51 -17.08
N SER A 169 42.06 22.49 -18.41
CA SER A 169 42.16 21.24 -19.17
C SER A 169 43.52 20.54 -18.97
N LEU A 170 44.60 21.33 -18.96
CA LEU A 170 45.96 20.81 -18.76
C LEU A 170 46.18 20.27 -17.33
N THR A 171 45.71 21.00 -16.31
CA THR A 171 45.78 20.54 -14.92
C THR A 171 44.98 19.27 -14.70
N HIS A 172 43.76 19.18 -15.25
CA HIS A 172 42.97 17.96 -15.22
C HIS A 172 43.67 16.78 -15.94
N ALA A 173 44.28 17.02 -17.10
CA ALA A 173 45.04 16.01 -17.84
C ALA A 173 46.30 15.53 -17.09
N LEU A 174 47.06 16.43 -16.47
CA LEU A 174 48.26 16.11 -15.69
C LEU A 174 47.90 15.32 -14.42
N VAL A 175 46.84 15.73 -13.72
CA VAL A 175 46.32 15.03 -12.56
C VAL A 175 45.87 13.62 -12.97
N LYS A 176 45.09 13.48 -14.05
CA LYS A 176 44.69 12.17 -14.61
C LYS A 176 45.91 11.30 -14.96
N TYR A 177 46.91 11.87 -15.62
CA TYR A 177 48.11 11.14 -16.03
C TYR A 177 48.97 10.68 -14.84
N SER A 178 49.07 11.52 -13.81
CA SER A 178 49.76 11.17 -12.55
C SER A 178 49.10 9.99 -11.84
N TYR A 179 47.77 9.85 -11.95
CA TYR A 179 47.06 8.70 -11.40
C TYR A 179 47.28 7.43 -12.22
N THR A 180 47.26 7.49 -13.56
CA THR A 180 47.57 6.32 -14.40
C THR A 180 48.98 5.80 -14.18
N LEU A 181 49.96 6.70 -13.94
CA LEU A 181 51.33 6.29 -13.61
C LEU A 181 51.44 5.64 -12.22
N ARG A 182 50.71 6.16 -11.22
CA ARG A 182 50.68 5.55 -9.87
C ARG A 182 49.95 4.22 -9.86
N ALA A 183 48.91 4.03 -10.67
CA ALA A 183 48.16 2.78 -10.79
C ALA A 183 49.03 1.60 -11.27
N ASN A 184 50.00 1.86 -12.16
CA ASN A 184 50.92 0.83 -12.67
C ASN A 184 52.00 0.39 -11.66
N LEU A 185 52.08 1.00 -10.47
CA LEU A 185 53.10 0.73 -9.45
C LEU A 185 52.57 -0.02 -8.20
N GLY A 186 51.40 -0.66 -8.29
CA GLY A 186 50.91 -1.60 -7.27
C GLY A 186 49.67 -1.15 -6.50
N LEU A 187 48.73 -0.45 -7.16
CA LEU A 187 47.41 -0.16 -6.58
C LEU A 187 46.47 -1.35 -6.85
N VAL A 188 45.83 -1.86 -5.81
CA VAL A 188 44.87 -2.98 -5.90
C VAL A 188 43.51 -2.39 -6.29
N GLU A 189 43.00 -2.75 -7.47
CA GLU A 189 41.62 -2.46 -7.86
C GLU A 189 40.70 -3.54 -7.27
N LEU A 190 39.79 -3.14 -6.37
CA LEU A 190 38.80 -4.05 -5.77
C LEU A 190 37.88 -4.67 -6.85
N SER A 191 37.67 -3.99 -7.97
CA SER A 191 36.77 -4.39 -9.06
C SER A 191 37.26 -5.55 -9.93
N THR A 192 38.52 -5.99 -9.83
CA THR A 192 39.09 -7.07 -10.66
C THR A 192 39.15 -8.43 -9.96
N ILE A 193 38.72 -8.52 -8.69
CA ILE A 193 38.76 -9.76 -7.89
C ILE A 193 37.53 -10.66 -8.17
N SER A 194 36.56 -10.23 -8.97
CA SER A 194 35.29 -10.93 -9.15
C SER A 194 35.28 -12.16 -10.06
N THR A 195 36.42 -12.64 -10.59
CA THR A 195 36.37 -13.81 -11.51
C THR A 195 37.53 -14.81 -11.50
N THR A 196 38.64 -14.59 -10.78
CA THR A 196 39.83 -15.48 -10.98
C THR A 196 40.67 -15.85 -9.74
N THR A 197 40.28 -15.50 -8.52
CA THR A 197 41.05 -15.91 -7.33
C THR A 197 40.17 -16.53 -6.26
N ASP A 198 40.32 -17.85 -6.09
CA ASP A 198 39.79 -18.62 -4.96
C ASP A 198 40.02 -17.92 -3.62
N ASN A 199 38.97 -17.84 -2.80
CA ASN A 199 38.98 -17.82 -1.33
C ASN A 199 40.13 -17.03 -0.66
N LYS A 200 40.36 -15.78 -1.05
CA LYS A 200 41.23 -14.88 -0.27
C LYS A 200 40.37 -14.01 0.64
N ASP A 201 40.52 -14.24 1.94
CA ASP A 201 40.04 -13.35 3.01
C ASP A 201 40.45 -11.90 2.69
N LEU A 202 39.46 -11.07 2.38
CA LEU A 202 39.69 -9.70 1.93
C LEU A 202 40.19 -8.82 3.08
N PHE A 203 39.88 -9.15 4.34
CA PHE A 203 40.40 -8.42 5.49
C PHE A 203 41.91 -8.60 5.65
N ILE A 204 42.45 -9.77 5.26
CA ILE A 204 43.90 -9.98 5.20
C ILE A 204 44.50 -9.18 4.06
N LEU A 205 43.90 -9.21 2.87
CA LEU A 205 44.40 -8.49 1.69
C LEU A 205 44.48 -6.97 1.93
N TYR A 206 43.44 -6.39 2.54
CA TYR A 206 43.37 -4.97 2.88
C TYR A 206 43.85 -4.66 4.30
N GLY A 207 44.44 -5.62 5.01
CA GLY A 207 44.78 -5.48 6.43
C GLY A 207 45.69 -4.29 6.74
N ASP A 208 46.66 -3.99 5.89
CA ASP A 208 47.54 -2.82 6.07
C ASP A 208 46.81 -1.49 5.82
N GLU A 209 45.86 -1.44 4.89
CA GLU A 209 45.01 -0.27 4.66
C GLU A 209 44.04 -0.05 5.82
N ILE A 210 43.47 -1.13 6.38
CA ILE A 210 42.60 -1.07 7.55
C ILE A 210 43.40 -0.58 8.78
N LYS A 211 44.63 -1.08 8.98
CA LYS A 211 45.52 -0.58 10.04
C LYS A 211 45.81 0.92 9.86
N TYR A 212 46.19 1.32 8.65
CA TYR A 212 46.45 2.72 8.32
C TYR A 212 45.23 3.59 8.57
N TYR A 213 44.04 3.10 8.19
CA TYR A 213 42.76 3.76 8.43
C TYR A 213 42.56 4.06 9.91
N PHE A 214 42.65 3.06 10.80
CA PHE A 214 42.40 3.28 12.23
C PHE A 214 43.47 4.15 12.90
N ILE A 215 44.74 4.05 12.47
CA ILE A 215 45.83 4.91 12.96
C ILE A 215 45.57 6.38 12.61
N LYS A 216 45.16 6.68 11.37
CA LYS A 216 44.95 8.05 10.90
C LYS A 216 43.63 8.65 11.35
N SER A 217 42.55 7.89 11.24
CA SER A 217 41.19 8.31 11.63
C SER A 217 41.04 8.46 13.14
N LYS A 218 41.90 7.81 13.94
CA LYS A 218 41.81 7.74 15.41
C LYS A 218 40.47 7.18 15.91
N LYS A 219 39.76 6.42 15.05
CA LYS A 219 38.54 5.73 15.41
C LYS A 219 38.87 4.61 16.39
N ARG A 220 38.11 4.53 17.48
CA ARG A 220 38.28 3.54 18.55
C ARG A 220 37.15 2.52 18.58
N PHE A 221 36.01 2.85 17.98
CA PHE A 221 34.82 2.01 17.96
C PHE A 221 34.36 1.77 16.52
N LEU A 222 34.25 0.51 16.13
CA LEU A 222 33.62 0.10 14.88
C LEU A 222 32.28 -0.56 15.22
N ILE A 223 31.18 0.03 14.78
CA ILE A 223 29.84 -0.51 14.96
C ILE A 223 29.40 -1.17 13.65
N LEU A 224 29.06 -2.45 13.74
CA LEU A 224 28.62 -3.29 12.62
C LEU A 224 27.13 -3.60 12.81
N GLU A 225 26.29 -3.08 11.92
CA GLU A 225 24.84 -3.19 11.95
C GLU A 225 24.27 -4.10 10.86
N ASP A 226 23.14 -4.75 11.16
CA ASP A 226 22.38 -5.63 10.25
C ASP A 226 23.18 -6.82 9.68
N MET A 227 24.20 -7.26 10.41
CA MET A 227 25.07 -8.39 10.04
C MET A 227 24.38 -9.75 10.12
N ASP A 228 23.30 -9.84 10.89
CA ASP A 228 22.48 -11.04 11.09
C ASP A 228 21.67 -11.46 9.85
N ARG A 229 21.59 -10.61 8.82
CA ARG A 229 20.91 -10.93 7.56
C ARG A 229 21.65 -11.93 6.67
N PHE A 230 22.95 -12.12 6.89
CA PHE A 230 23.82 -12.92 6.02
C PHE A 230 23.90 -14.40 6.39
N GLY A 231 23.25 -14.85 7.47
CA GLY A 231 23.07 -16.28 7.80
C GLY A 231 24.35 -17.05 8.18
N ASP A 232 25.53 -16.52 7.92
CA ASP A 232 26.80 -17.22 8.10
C ASP A 232 27.65 -16.71 9.28
N ILE A 233 28.13 -17.66 10.07
CA ILE A 233 28.99 -17.44 11.25
C ILE A 233 30.45 -17.19 10.85
N THR A 234 30.91 -17.63 9.67
CA THR A 234 32.34 -17.55 9.32
C THR A 234 32.85 -16.11 9.20
N VAL A 235 32.03 -15.17 8.72
CA VAL A 235 32.40 -13.76 8.60
C VAL A 235 32.67 -13.14 9.97
N PHE A 236 31.93 -13.54 11.01
CA PHE A 236 32.21 -13.12 12.37
C PHE A 236 33.60 -13.57 12.81
N GLN A 237 34.00 -14.82 12.52
CA GLN A 237 35.34 -15.33 12.84
C GLN A 237 36.45 -14.48 12.19
N ARG A 238 36.27 -14.10 10.91
CA ARG A 238 37.23 -13.25 10.19
C ARG A 238 37.30 -11.83 10.77
N LEU A 239 36.16 -11.24 11.14
CA LEU A 239 36.10 -9.93 11.81
C LEU A 239 36.77 -9.95 13.19
N ARG A 240 36.60 -11.02 13.97
CA ARG A 240 37.29 -11.19 15.27
C ARG A 240 38.80 -11.32 15.08
N SER A 241 39.24 -12.06 14.06
CA SER A 241 40.66 -12.16 13.69
C SER A 241 41.25 -10.80 13.31
N LEU A 242 40.54 -10.01 12.49
CA LEU A 242 40.93 -8.66 12.14
C LEU A 242 41.07 -7.75 13.39
N ASN A 243 40.06 -7.75 14.26
CA ASN A 243 40.07 -6.94 15.49
C ASN A 243 41.26 -7.28 16.39
N ARG A 244 41.55 -8.58 16.57
CA ARG A 244 42.74 -9.04 17.30
C ARG A 244 44.03 -8.52 16.66
N ASN A 245 44.18 -8.67 15.35
CA ASN A 245 45.37 -8.20 14.63
C ASN A 245 45.59 -6.68 14.76
N LEU A 246 44.51 -5.89 14.81
CA LEU A 246 44.58 -4.44 15.02
C LEU A 246 45.02 -4.09 16.46
N ASN A 247 44.50 -4.82 17.45
CA ASN A 247 44.87 -4.63 18.85
C ASN A 247 46.30 -5.09 19.17
N ASP A 248 46.74 -6.21 18.59
CA ASP A 248 48.13 -6.70 18.69
C ASP A 248 49.13 -5.70 18.07
N ALA A 249 48.69 -4.97 17.03
CA ALA A 249 49.45 -3.85 16.45
C ALA A 249 49.41 -2.55 17.28
N GLY A 250 48.70 -2.53 18.41
CA GLY A 250 48.65 -1.40 19.35
C GLY A 250 47.62 -0.32 19.03
N ILE A 251 46.71 -0.55 18.08
CA ILE A 251 45.75 0.46 17.59
C ILE A 251 44.60 0.71 18.58
N ARG A 252 44.30 -0.26 19.46
CA ARG A 252 43.25 -0.18 20.50
C ARG A 252 41.87 0.16 19.96
N VAL A 253 41.28 -0.79 19.24
CA VAL A 253 39.94 -0.68 18.64
C VAL A 253 39.00 -1.71 19.25
N LYS A 254 37.72 -1.36 19.37
CA LYS A 254 36.65 -2.26 19.82
C LYS A 254 35.60 -2.41 18.73
N PHE A 255 35.20 -3.64 18.43
CA PHE A 255 34.14 -3.94 17.48
C PHE A 255 32.86 -4.22 18.25
N ILE A 256 31.78 -3.54 17.86
CA ILE A 256 30.45 -3.64 18.46
C ILE A 256 29.51 -4.16 17.39
N TYR A 257 28.85 -5.27 17.66
CA TYR A 257 27.98 -5.97 16.71
C TYR A 257 26.53 -5.84 17.18
N THR A 258 25.63 -5.33 16.34
CA THR A 258 24.19 -5.42 16.63
C THR A 258 23.63 -6.68 16.00
N LEU A 259 23.05 -7.56 16.82
CA LEU A 259 22.63 -8.89 16.37
C LEU A 259 21.24 -9.24 16.86
N ASP A 260 20.54 -10.09 16.12
CA ASP A 260 19.42 -10.85 16.63
C ASP A 260 19.87 -11.92 17.65
N ASP A 261 18.99 -12.26 18.59
CA ASP A 261 19.31 -13.28 19.58
C ASP A 261 19.44 -14.70 18.98
N GLY A 262 18.80 -14.96 17.84
CA GLY A 262 18.79 -16.26 17.15
C GLY A 262 19.89 -16.48 16.10
N ILE A 263 20.82 -15.55 15.89
CA ILE A 263 21.79 -15.63 14.76
C ILE A 263 22.75 -16.84 14.81
N PHE A 264 22.95 -17.45 15.99
CA PHE A 264 23.82 -18.63 16.17
C PHE A 264 23.08 -19.96 16.09
N LEU A 265 21.78 -19.95 15.78
CA LEU A 265 21.02 -21.18 15.51
C LEU A 265 21.54 -21.78 14.19
N SER A 266 22.17 -22.94 14.26
CA SER A 266 22.80 -23.58 13.09
C SER A 266 21.78 -23.84 11.96
N GLU A 267 22.05 -23.31 10.77
CA GLU A 267 21.22 -23.48 9.55
C GLU A 267 21.33 -24.88 8.90
N ASP A 268 21.56 -25.96 9.65
CA ASP A 268 21.37 -27.34 9.14
C ASP A 268 19.87 -27.68 8.98
N LEU A 269 19.04 -26.69 8.64
CA LEU A 269 17.57 -26.74 8.59
C LEU A 269 17.00 -26.84 7.17
N ASN A 270 17.85 -26.76 6.12
CA ASN A 270 17.37 -26.71 4.74
C ASN A 270 17.15 -28.09 4.08
N ASN A 271 17.40 -29.21 4.78
CA ASN A 271 17.19 -30.57 4.25
C ASN A 271 16.33 -31.48 5.16
N SER A 272 15.75 -30.93 6.22
CA SER A 272 15.03 -31.71 7.23
C SER A 272 13.53 -31.48 7.14
N THR A 273 12.77 -32.58 7.02
CA THR A 273 11.30 -32.58 7.11
C THR A 273 10.81 -31.94 8.42
N GLU A 274 9.59 -31.40 8.41
CA GLU A 274 8.98 -30.63 9.53
C GLU A 274 9.08 -31.28 10.92
N ASP A 275 9.23 -32.61 11.01
CA ASP A 275 9.37 -33.35 12.27
C ASP A 275 10.78 -33.28 12.91
N GLU A 276 11.82 -32.90 12.16
CA GLU A 276 13.21 -32.77 12.64
C GLU A 276 13.54 -31.36 13.19
N LEU A 277 12.65 -30.37 13.00
CA LEU A 277 12.74 -29.00 13.55
C LEU A 277 12.85 -28.96 15.09
N ARG A 278 12.62 -30.09 15.79
CA ARG A 278 12.60 -30.18 17.26
C ARG A 278 13.92 -30.54 17.93
N LEU A 279 15.00 -30.77 17.17
CA LEU A 279 16.35 -30.95 17.73
C LEU A 279 17.27 -29.78 17.39
N ILE A 280 16.72 -28.56 17.41
CA ILE A 280 17.53 -27.34 17.47
C ILE A 280 18.30 -27.38 18.78
N ASP A 281 19.62 -27.52 18.71
CA ASP A 281 20.49 -27.44 19.88
C ASP A 281 20.69 -25.95 20.24
N GLU A 282 19.66 -25.35 20.84
CA GLU A 282 19.71 -23.98 21.36
C GLU A 282 20.86 -23.80 22.36
N ASN A 283 21.27 -24.87 23.05
CA ASN A 283 22.41 -24.83 23.95
C ASN A 283 23.72 -24.64 23.18
N LYS A 284 23.90 -25.32 22.05
CA LYS A 284 25.07 -25.12 21.17
C LYS A 284 25.11 -23.71 20.60
N ALA A 285 23.97 -23.18 20.14
CA ALA A 285 23.87 -21.80 19.66
C ALA A 285 24.27 -20.79 20.76
N ALA A 286 23.77 -20.99 21.99
CA ALA A 286 24.14 -20.17 23.15
C ALA A 286 25.63 -20.30 23.50
N GLU A 287 26.19 -21.51 23.42
CA GLU A 287 27.61 -21.78 23.66
C GLU A 287 28.48 -21.05 22.63
N ASP A 288 28.18 -21.16 21.34
CA ASP A 288 28.94 -20.51 20.26
C ASP A 288 28.86 -18.97 20.35
N LYS A 289 27.68 -18.43 20.66
CA LYS A 289 27.50 -16.99 20.97
C LYS A 289 28.41 -16.56 22.13
N SER A 290 28.46 -17.33 23.22
CA SER A 290 29.26 -17.00 24.39
C SER A 290 30.77 -17.14 24.17
N LYS A 291 31.21 -18.05 23.29
CA LYS A 291 32.63 -18.23 22.91
C LYS A 291 33.13 -17.11 22.00
N PHE A 292 32.25 -16.54 21.20
CA PHE A 292 32.64 -15.58 20.18
C PHE A 292 32.81 -14.15 20.71
N PHE A 293 31.96 -13.68 21.63
CA PHE A 293 32.04 -12.30 22.14
C PHE A 293 32.73 -12.25 23.51
N ASP A 294 33.47 -11.18 23.75
CA ASP A 294 34.08 -10.94 25.06
C ASP A 294 33.03 -10.37 26.04
N TYR A 295 32.00 -9.72 25.52
CA TYR A 295 30.84 -9.25 26.28
C TYR A 295 29.56 -9.28 25.42
N VAL A 296 28.44 -9.70 26.02
CA VAL A 296 27.12 -9.71 25.37
C VAL A 296 26.16 -8.84 26.18
N LEU A 297 25.73 -7.72 25.60
CA LEU A 297 24.73 -6.82 26.16
C LEU A 297 23.36 -7.15 25.57
N SER A 298 22.46 -7.68 26.38
CA SER A 298 21.07 -7.90 25.97
C SER A 298 20.23 -6.63 26.16
N MET A 299 19.56 -6.19 25.10
CA MET A 299 18.59 -5.09 25.14
C MET A 299 17.20 -5.65 25.45
N VAL A 300 16.45 -4.93 26.30
CA VAL A 300 15.06 -5.28 26.58
C VAL A 300 14.21 -4.83 25.38
N PRO A 301 13.35 -5.69 24.83
CA PRO A 301 12.44 -5.28 23.77
C PRO A 301 11.50 -4.20 24.29
N ILE A 302 11.57 -3.03 23.68
CA ILE A 302 10.69 -1.89 23.98
C ILE A 302 9.28 -2.17 23.45
N ASN A 303 9.19 -2.94 22.36
CA ASN A 303 7.94 -3.28 21.69
C ASN A 303 7.56 -4.73 21.97
N ASN A 304 6.32 -4.94 22.41
CA ASN A 304 5.70 -6.25 22.56
C ASN A 304 4.21 -6.13 22.24
N ILE A 305 3.54 -7.26 21.97
CA ILE A 305 2.10 -7.35 21.68
C ILE A 305 1.26 -6.57 22.70
N SER A 306 1.67 -6.58 23.97
CA SER A 306 0.97 -5.87 25.05
C SER A 306 0.96 -4.36 24.92
N ASN A 307 1.92 -3.76 24.20
CA ASN A 307 2.14 -2.31 24.15
C ASN A 307 1.96 -1.73 22.74
N ALA A 308 1.75 -2.56 21.72
CA ALA A 308 1.57 -2.12 20.34
C ALA A 308 0.46 -1.08 20.17
N ALA A 309 -0.67 -1.26 20.87
CA ALA A 309 -1.78 -0.30 20.87
C ALA A 309 -1.38 1.08 21.38
N GLU A 310 -0.59 1.15 22.46
CA GLU A 310 -0.07 2.41 23.01
C GLU A 310 0.85 3.11 22.00
N PHE A 311 1.69 2.36 21.29
CA PHE A 311 2.54 2.92 20.22
C PHE A 311 1.74 3.48 19.05
N PHE A 312 0.67 2.81 18.62
CA PHE A 312 -0.25 3.36 17.62
C PHE A 312 -0.83 4.69 18.10
N GLU A 313 -1.33 4.75 19.35
CA GLU A 313 -1.91 5.97 19.90
C GLU A 313 -0.89 7.12 20.02
N GLU A 314 0.33 6.83 20.47
CA GLU A 314 1.43 7.79 20.52
C GLU A 314 1.80 8.33 19.14
N GLU A 315 1.85 7.46 18.14
CA GLU A 315 2.19 7.85 16.77
C GLU A 315 1.06 8.69 16.15
N ILE A 316 -0.20 8.29 16.33
CA ILE A 316 -1.38 9.02 15.82
C ILE A 316 -1.41 10.44 16.38
N LYS A 317 -1.15 10.63 17.68
CA LYS A 317 -1.14 11.94 18.34
C LYS A 317 -0.10 12.92 17.78
N LYS A 318 0.85 12.46 16.96
CA LYS A 318 1.80 13.35 16.27
C LYS A 318 1.20 14.05 15.06
N TYR A 319 0.02 13.63 14.58
CA TYR A 319 -0.59 14.12 13.36
C TYR A 319 -1.94 14.79 13.65
N ASP A 320 -1.99 16.11 13.46
CA ASP A 320 -3.16 16.93 13.77
C ASP A 320 -4.41 16.53 12.95
N SER A 321 -4.21 15.93 11.77
CA SER A 321 -5.30 15.44 10.89
C SER A 321 -6.05 14.23 11.46
N LEU A 322 -5.43 13.47 12.37
CA LEU A 322 -5.94 12.22 12.93
C LEU A 322 -6.55 12.41 14.33
N VAL A 323 -6.47 13.62 14.87
CA VAL A 323 -7.08 14.02 16.14
C VAL A 323 -8.19 15.03 15.90
N ASP A 324 -9.17 15.05 16.79
CA ASP A 324 -10.23 16.05 16.80
C ASP A 324 -9.78 17.34 17.50
N GLU A 325 -10.65 18.36 17.53
CA GLU A 325 -10.36 19.65 18.17
C GLU A 325 -10.11 19.53 19.68
N ASP A 326 -10.63 18.47 20.32
CA ASP A 326 -10.41 18.14 21.73
C ASP A 326 -9.10 17.37 21.97
N GLY A 327 -8.37 17.00 20.91
CA GLY A 327 -7.16 16.19 20.98
C GLY A 327 -7.40 14.69 21.18
N LYS A 328 -8.61 14.20 20.93
CA LYS A 328 -8.94 12.76 20.92
C LYS A 328 -8.67 12.17 19.55
N ILE A 329 -8.31 10.89 19.54
CA ILE A 329 -8.04 10.13 18.32
C ILE A 329 -9.36 9.88 17.59
N ARG A 330 -9.40 10.18 16.28
CA ARG A 330 -10.60 9.99 15.42
C ARG A 330 -10.93 8.53 15.13
N ILE A 331 -9.96 7.62 15.33
CA ILE A 331 -10.10 6.16 15.15
C ILE A 331 -10.50 5.53 16.49
N LYS A 332 -11.44 4.57 16.48
CA LYS A 332 -11.86 3.92 17.72
C LYS A 332 -10.74 3.06 18.33
N SER A 333 -10.54 3.21 19.65
CA SER A 333 -9.48 2.51 20.39
C SER A 333 -9.56 0.97 20.32
N ASN A 334 -10.76 0.40 20.15
CA ASN A 334 -10.92 -1.05 19.95
C ASN A 334 -10.29 -1.55 18.64
N PHE A 335 -10.35 -0.77 17.56
CA PHE A 335 -9.73 -1.12 16.28
C PHE A 335 -8.21 -0.96 16.34
N ILE A 336 -7.72 0.10 16.98
CA ILE A 336 -6.28 0.28 17.23
C ILE A 336 -5.74 -0.90 18.04
N SER A 337 -6.42 -1.25 19.14
CA SER A 337 -6.03 -2.36 20.00
C SER A 337 -6.07 -3.70 19.28
N GLY A 338 -7.11 -3.94 18.46
CA GLY A 338 -7.23 -5.20 17.73
C GLY A 338 -6.22 -5.36 16.60
N VAL A 339 -5.90 -4.29 15.87
CA VAL A 339 -4.79 -4.31 14.89
C VAL A 339 -3.44 -4.47 15.60
N GLY A 340 -3.25 -3.81 16.74
CA GLY A 340 -2.04 -3.89 17.55
C GLY A 340 -1.70 -5.29 18.06
N ILE A 341 -2.66 -6.23 18.13
CA ILE A 341 -2.36 -7.63 18.46
C ILE A 341 -1.51 -8.30 17.37
N PHE A 342 -1.71 -7.90 16.11
CA PHE A 342 -1.07 -8.51 14.94
C PHE A 342 0.17 -7.74 14.48
N ILE A 343 0.17 -6.41 14.66
CA ILE A 343 1.24 -5.52 14.19
C ILE A 343 2.00 -4.96 15.38
N ASN A 344 3.23 -5.46 15.58
CA ASN A 344 4.08 -5.11 16.73
C ASN A 344 5.36 -4.37 16.34
N ASP A 345 5.72 -4.41 15.06
CA ASP A 345 6.91 -3.72 14.55
C ASP A 345 6.66 -2.22 14.49
N ARG A 346 7.52 -1.44 15.13
CA ARG A 346 7.28 0.00 15.27
C ARG A 346 7.48 0.72 13.94
N ARG A 347 8.38 0.25 13.09
CA ARG A 347 8.57 0.85 11.76
C ARG A 347 7.33 0.65 10.90
N GLU A 348 6.71 -0.52 10.98
CA GLU A 348 5.43 -0.81 10.31
C GLU A 348 4.32 0.11 10.83
N ILE A 349 4.19 0.27 12.16
CA ILE A 349 3.23 1.20 12.78
C ILE A 349 3.44 2.64 12.29
N VAL A 350 4.67 3.13 12.34
CA VAL A 350 5.04 4.48 11.88
C VAL A 350 4.68 4.67 10.41
N ASN A 351 4.93 3.66 9.57
CA ASN A 351 4.61 3.71 8.15
C ASN A 351 3.09 3.74 7.91
N ILE A 352 2.33 2.87 8.61
CA ILE A 352 0.86 2.83 8.52
C ILE A 352 0.25 4.17 8.91
N ILE A 353 0.68 4.77 10.03
CA ILE A 353 0.13 6.05 10.50
C ILE A 353 0.54 7.21 9.61
N SER A 354 1.78 7.21 9.10
CA SER A 354 2.21 8.24 8.14
C SER A 354 1.45 8.16 6.81
N ASP A 355 1.19 6.95 6.31
CA ASP A 355 0.33 6.74 5.15
C ASP A 355 -1.10 7.20 5.44
N LEU A 356 -1.63 6.87 6.62
CA LEU A 356 -2.98 7.24 7.01
C LEU A 356 -3.18 8.76 7.03
N ASP A 357 -2.26 9.49 7.65
CA ASP A 357 -2.24 10.96 7.62
C ASP A 357 -2.23 11.51 6.19
N THR A 358 -1.40 10.93 5.33
CA THR A 358 -1.31 11.33 3.92
C THR A 358 -2.64 11.13 3.19
N PHE A 359 -3.32 10.00 3.43
CA PHE A 359 -4.61 9.72 2.83
C PHE A 359 -5.72 10.60 3.40
N VAL A 360 -5.76 10.84 4.71
CA VAL A 360 -6.73 11.76 5.33
C VAL A 360 -6.61 13.15 4.73
N GLN A 361 -5.40 13.70 4.67
CA GLN A 361 -5.18 15.04 4.08
C GLN A 361 -5.57 15.12 2.60
N LYS A 362 -5.57 14.00 1.88
CA LYS A 362 -5.86 13.96 0.45
C LYS A 362 -7.32 13.67 0.13
N LEU A 363 -7.98 12.84 0.93
CA LEU A 363 -9.32 12.31 0.68
C LEU A 363 -10.41 13.03 1.48
N VAL A 364 -10.09 13.57 2.65
CA VAL A 364 -11.07 14.17 3.56
C VAL A 364 -11.09 15.68 3.37
N THR A 365 -12.23 16.22 2.93
CA THR A 365 -12.45 17.66 2.83
C THR A 365 -12.73 18.26 4.21
N GLU A 366 -12.57 19.58 4.39
CA GLU A 366 -12.84 20.23 5.68
C GLU A 366 -14.28 20.01 6.17
N ASP A 367 -15.24 19.99 5.24
CA ASP A 367 -16.66 19.81 5.53
C ASP A 367 -17.02 18.37 5.93
N GLU A 368 -16.20 17.38 5.53
CA GLU A 368 -16.43 15.95 5.81
C GLU A 368 -15.69 15.44 7.05
N LYS A 369 -14.81 16.23 7.66
CA LYS A 369 -13.95 15.80 8.78
C LYS A 369 -14.71 15.15 9.93
N GLU A 370 -15.95 15.57 10.20
CA GLU A 370 -16.75 15.03 11.31
C GLU A 370 -17.58 13.80 10.92
N THR A 371 -17.86 13.62 9.62
CA THR A 371 -18.71 12.52 9.11
C THR A 371 -17.93 11.39 8.45
N TYR A 372 -16.65 11.60 8.12
CA TYR A 372 -15.80 10.63 7.44
C TYR A 372 -15.50 9.41 8.33
N ASP A 373 -15.56 8.21 7.74
CA ASP A 373 -15.26 6.97 8.46
C ASP A 373 -13.74 6.70 8.48
N TYR A 374 -13.07 7.28 9.48
CA TYR A 374 -11.64 7.08 9.73
C TYR A 374 -11.28 5.63 10.05
N ASP A 375 -12.21 4.84 10.61
CA ASP A 375 -11.96 3.44 10.95
C ASP A 375 -11.79 2.62 9.67
N LYS A 376 -12.65 2.82 8.68
CA LYS A 376 -12.56 2.14 7.37
C LYS A 376 -11.30 2.51 6.61
N LEU A 377 -10.94 3.79 6.62
CA LEU A 377 -9.68 4.24 6.03
C LEU A 377 -8.48 3.61 6.74
N PHE A 378 -8.48 3.59 8.08
CA PHE A 378 -7.43 2.91 8.86
C PHE A 378 -7.31 1.44 8.46
N GLY A 379 -8.42 0.71 8.36
CA GLY A 379 -8.46 -0.67 7.87
C GLY A 379 -7.83 -0.83 6.49
N ALA A 380 -8.19 0.04 5.55
CA ALA A 380 -7.66 0.02 4.18
C ALA A 380 -6.14 0.28 4.12
N ILE A 381 -5.63 1.21 4.94
CA ILE A 381 -4.20 1.53 5.01
C ILE A 381 -3.39 0.44 5.70
N VAL A 382 -3.94 -0.18 6.75
CA VAL A 382 -3.35 -1.39 7.36
C VAL A 382 -3.22 -2.48 6.31
N TYR A 383 -4.28 -2.77 5.55
CA TYR A 383 -4.25 -3.78 4.51
C TYR A 383 -3.30 -3.44 3.35
N LYS A 384 -3.20 -2.18 2.94
CA LYS A 384 -2.21 -1.71 1.96
C LYS A 384 -0.77 -2.02 2.39
N ASN A 385 -0.46 -1.85 3.67
CA ASN A 385 0.89 -2.02 4.21
C ASN A 385 1.23 -3.49 4.46
N VAL A 386 0.30 -4.29 5.00
CA VAL A 386 0.56 -5.71 5.32
C VAL A 386 0.40 -6.63 4.10
N TYR A 387 -0.52 -6.30 3.18
CA TYR A 387 -0.82 -7.10 1.97
C TYR A 387 -0.56 -6.31 0.68
N PRO A 388 0.67 -5.80 0.44
CA PRO A 388 0.94 -4.84 -0.64
C PRO A 388 0.70 -5.41 -2.04
N GLN A 389 0.97 -6.71 -2.25
CA GLN A 389 0.71 -7.37 -3.52
C GLN A 389 -0.80 -7.49 -3.78
N ASP A 390 -1.57 -7.98 -2.80
CA ASP A 390 -3.03 -8.14 -2.96
C ASP A 390 -3.72 -6.77 -3.07
N PHE A 391 -3.19 -5.74 -2.40
CA PHE A 391 -3.62 -4.36 -2.56
C PHE A 391 -3.36 -3.81 -3.97
N ASN A 392 -2.20 -4.09 -4.58
CA ASN A 392 -1.95 -3.71 -5.96
C ASN A 392 -2.92 -4.41 -6.93
N ASP A 393 -3.25 -5.67 -6.65
CA ASP A 393 -4.18 -6.46 -7.46
C ASP A 393 -5.65 -6.01 -7.33
N LEU A 394 -5.99 -5.21 -6.30
CA LEU A 394 -7.33 -4.58 -6.19
C LEU A 394 -7.62 -3.69 -7.39
N LYS A 395 -6.62 -2.93 -7.87
CA LYS A 395 -6.75 -2.01 -9.01
C LYS A 395 -7.20 -2.71 -10.30
N TYR A 396 -6.87 -4.00 -10.42
CA TYR A 396 -7.16 -4.80 -11.60
C TYR A 396 -8.34 -5.77 -11.41
N GLY A 397 -9.02 -5.73 -10.25
CA GLY A 397 -10.09 -6.68 -9.96
C GLY A 397 -9.59 -8.11 -9.66
N LYS A 398 -8.28 -8.30 -9.46
CA LYS A 398 -7.63 -9.64 -9.37
C LYS A 398 -7.19 -10.03 -7.96
N SER A 399 -7.41 -9.18 -6.97
CA SER A 399 -7.04 -9.47 -5.60
C SER A 399 -7.82 -10.67 -5.04
N LYS A 400 -7.18 -11.39 -4.11
CA LYS A 400 -7.83 -12.42 -3.30
C LYS A 400 -8.95 -11.81 -2.46
N LEU A 401 -8.80 -10.57 -2.00
CA LEU A 401 -9.87 -9.82 -1.36
C LEU A 401 -11.11 -9.66 -2.25
N ASN A 402 -10.96 -9.29 -3.53
CA ASN A 402 -12.09 -9.22 -4.47
C ASN A 402 -12.70 -10.60 -4.73
N TRP A 403 -11.87 -11.64 -4.81
CA TRP A 403 -12.35 -13.00 -4.95
C TRP A 403 -13.18 -13.44 -3.74
N ILE A 404 -12.80 -13.06 -2.52
CA ILE A 404 -13.57 -13.29 -1.30
C ILE A 404 -14.93 -12.58 -1.38
N PHE A 405 -14.96 -11.28 -1.70
CA PHE A 405 -16.20 -10.52 -1.79
C PHE A 405 -17.15 -11.02 -2.89
N ASN A 406 -16.62 -11.43 -4.04
CA ASN A 406 -17.43 -11.98 -5.13
C ASN A 406 -18.11 -13.31 -4.77
N ASN A 407 -17.59 -14.04 -3.77
CA ASN A 407 -18.13 -15.31 -3.30
C ASN A 407 -18.81 -15.19 -1.92
N GLU A 408 -19.01 -13.96 -1.42
CA GLU A 408 -19.60 -13.71 -0.10
C GLU A 408 -21.01 -14.28 0.02
N ILE A 409 -21.85 -14.11 -1.01
CA ILE A 409 -23.23 -14.61 -1.01
C ILE A 409 -23.25 -16.15 -0.93
N THR A 410 -22.37 -16.81 -1.67
CA THR A 410 -22.23 -18.28 -1.65
C THR A 410 -21.82 -18.75 -0.26
N LEU A 411 -20.81 -18.11 0.34
CA LEU A 411 -20.39 -18.36 1.71
C LEU A 411 -21.54 -18.14 2.71
N ARG A 412 -22.32 -17.07 2.55
CA ARG A 412 -23.47 -16.74 3.42
C ARG A 412 -24.48 -17.87 3.44
N ASN A 413 -24.88 -18.28 2.25
CA ASN A 413 -25.90 -19.31 2.08
C ASN A 413 -25.43 -20.66 2.63
N GLU A 414 -24.15 -20.99 2.51
CA GLU A 414 -23.58 -22.23 3.07
C GLU A 414 -23.48 -22.17 4.61
N ILE A 415 -23.11 -21.03 5.19
CA ILE A 415 -23.05 -20.83 6.65
C ILE A 415 -24.44 -20.83 7.28
N VAL A 416 -25.42 -20.14 6.67
CA VAL A 416 -26.81 -20.09 7.17
C VAL A 416 -27.44 -21.48 7.20
N LYS A 417 -27.24 -22.30 6.16
CA LYS A 417 -27.70 -23.69 6.11
C LYS A 417 -27.16 -24.56 7.26
N ILE A 418 -26.00 -24.21 7.83
CA ILE A 418 -25.42 -24.90 8.98
C ILE A 418 -26.09 -24.43 10.27
N LYS A 419 -26.22 -23.10 10.45
CA LYS A 419 -26.93 -22.53 11.61
C LYS A 419 -28.37 -23.06 11.73
N GLU A 420 -29.07 -23.19 10.60
CA GLU A 420 -30.43 -23.76 10.54
C GLU A 420 -30.49 -25.25 10.94
N LYS A 421 -29.44 -26.04 10.65
CA LYS A 421 -29.40 -27.47 11.00
C LYS A 421 -29.08 -27.73 12.47
N GLU A 422 -28.45 -26.78 13.17
CA GLU A 422 -28.00 -26.95 14.57
C GLU A 422 -28.97 -26.40 15.62
N ASN A 423 -30.16 -25.92 15.24
CA ASN A 423 -31.22 -25.46 16.16
C ASN A 423 -30.75 -24.39 17.17
N ASP A 424 -30.03 -23.35 16.71
CA ASP A 424 -29.80 -22.15 17.52
C ASP A 424 -30.71 -21.00 17.02
N PRO A 425 -31.91 -20.81 17.59
CA PRO A 425 -32.93 -19.89 17.07
C PRO A 425 -32.72 -18.42 17.47
N GLU A 426 -31.66 -18.07 18.21
CA GLU A 426 -31.43 -16.68 18.62
C GLU A 426 -30.50 -15.92 17.65
N LYS A 427 -31.13 -15.08 16.80
CA LYS A 427 -30.58 -14.11 15.82
C LYS A 427 -30.38 -14.60 14.38
N ILE A 428 -31.48 -14.99 13.73
CA ILE A 428 -31.60 -14.93 12.26
C ILE A 428 -32.36 -13.64 11.88
N SER A 429 -31.97 -12.51 12.47
CA SER A 429 -32.57 -11.21 12.15
C SER A 429 -31.52 -10.12 12.19
N SER A 430 -30.84 -9.95 11.06
CA SER A 430 -30.47 -8.64 10.51
C SER A 430 -29.76 -8.89 9.19
N GLU A 431 -30.34 -8.42 8.09
CA GLU A 431 -29.70 -8.35 6.77
C GLU A 431 -28.38 -7.54 6.81
N ASP A 432 -28.13 -6.80 7.92
CA ASP A 432 -26.95 -5.97 8.16
C ASP A 432 -25.80 -6.63 8.96
N SER A 433 -25.88 -7.93 9.34
CA SER A 433 -24.75 -8.55 10.05
C SER A 433 -23.60 -8.86 9.08
N ASN A 434 -22.44 -8.28 9.37
CA ASN A 434 -21.18 -8.58 8.69
C ASN A 434 -20.92 -10.10 8.75
N ILE A 435 -21.06 -10.79 7.63
CA ILE A 435 -20.90 -12.26 7.55
C ILE A 435 -19.55 -12.73 8.07
N PHE A 436 -18.50 -11.91 7.93
CA PHE A 436 -17.19 -12.26 8.44
C PHE A 436 -17.13 -12.25 9.97
N LYS A 437 -18.02 -11.48 10.62
CA LYS A 437 -18.27 -11.57 12.07
C LYS A 437 -18.94 -12.91 12.39
N ASP A 438 -19.86 -13.38 11.56
CA ASP A 438 -20.51 -14.69 11.69
C ASP A 438 -19.58 -15.86 11.29
N LEU A 439 -18.53 -15.65 10.50
CA LEU A 439 -17.51 -16.67 10.19
C LEU A 439 -16.74 -17.10 11.44
N SER A 440 -16.66 -16.26 12.47
CA SER A 440 -16.13 -16.67 13.77
C SER A 440 -16.93 -17.82 14.40
N PHE A 441 -18.20 -18.01 14.02
CA PHE A 441 -19.03 -19.17 14.38
C PHE A 441 -18.55 -20.46 13.68
N ALA A 442 -18.05 -20.38 12.44
CA ALA A 442 -17.49 -21.53 11.73
C ALA A 442 -16.17 -22.01 12.35
N TRP A 443 -15.36 -21.10 12.89
CA TRP A 443 -14.18 -21.42 13.71
C TRP A 443 -14.55 -22.06 15.06
N LEU A 444 -15.67 -21.61 15.66
CA LEU A 444 -16.18 -22.07 16.95
C LEU A 444 -16.68 -23.52 16.91
N LEU A 445 -17.07 -24.03 15.74
CA LEU A 445 -17.56 -25.39 15.55
C LEU A 445 -16.48 -26.48 15.57
N HIS A 446 -15.19 -26.14 15.73
CA HIS A 446 -14.08 -27.11 15.78
C HIS A 446 -14.08 -28.10 14.60
N LEU A 447 -14.65 -27.74 13.46
CA LEU A 447 -14.55 -28.55 12.25
C LEU A 447 -13.17 -28.32 11.65
N SER A 448 -12.32 -29.34 11.72
CA SER A 448 -11.06 -29.36 10.98
C SER A 448 -11.32 -29.09 9.49
N ILE A 449 -10.37 -28.45 8.79
CA ILE A 449 -10.45 -28.26 7.33
C ILE A 449 -10.73 -29.62 6.62
N GLU A 450 -10.26 -30.73 7.19
CA GLU A 450 -10.54 -32.09 6.70
C GLU A 450 -12.02 -32.49 6.83
N GLU A 451 -12.71 -32.11 7.91
CA GLU A 451 -14.15 -32.32 8.06
C GLU A 451 -14.98 -31.41 7.15
N LEU A 452 -14.51 -30.18 6.89
CA LEU A 452 -15.14 -29.29 5.91
C LEU A 452 -14.97 -29.80 4.46
N LYS A 453 -13.79 -30.36 4.12
CA LYS A 453 -13.53 -30.99 2.81
C LYS A 453 -14.38 -32.24 2.57
N ASN A 454 -14.74 -32.97 3.63
CA ASN A 454 -15.50 -34.22 3.57
C ASN A 454 -17.02 -34.04 3.69
N LYS A 455 -17.51 -32.90 4.20
CA LYS A 455 -18.94 -32.59 4.26
C LYS A 455 -19.44 -32.12 2.89
N GLU A 456 -20.50 -32.75 2.36
CA GLU A 456 -21.18 -32.39 1.11
C GLU A 456 -21.75 -30.94 1.04
N ASN A 457 -21.62 -30.15 2.12
CA ASN A 457 -22.31 -28.87 2.29
C ASN A 457 -21.50 -27.63 1.85
N PHE A 458 -20.17 -27.72 1.73
CA PHE A 458 -19.34 -26.58 1.32
C PHE A 458 -18.80 -26.76 -0.09
N SER A 459 -18.91 -25.70 -0.91
CA SER A 459 -18.23 -25.68 -2.19
C SER A 459 -16.70 -25.67 -2.02
N LYS A 460 -15.98 -26.18 -3.02
CA LYS A 460 -14.50 -26.10 -3.06
C LYS A 460 -13.99 -24.67 -2.91
N VAL A 461 -14.76 -23.70 -3.43
CA VAL A 461 -14.47 -22.27 -3.36
C VAL A 461 -14.50 -21.80 -1.91
N SER A 462 -15.58 -22.09 -1.17
CA SER A 462 -15.72 -21.70 0.23
C SER A 462 -14.66 -22.31 1.14
N VAL A 463 -14.32 -23.59 0.96
CA VAL A 463 -13.22 -24.25 1.70
C VAL A 463 -11.89 -23.54 1.45
N SER A 464 -11.67 -23.09 0.22
CA SER A 464 -10.44 -22.39 -0.17
C SER A 464 -10.38 -20.99 0.45
N ILE A 465 -11.53 -20.29 0.56
CA ILE A 465 -11.63 -18.99 1.26
C ILE A 465 -11.33 -19.17 2.76
N ILE A 466 -11.96 -20.14 3.41
CA ILE A 466 -11.78 -20.39 4.85
C ILE A 466 -10.30 -20.72 5.14
N SER A 467 -9.71 -21.63 4.37
CA SER A 467 -8.30 -22.00 4.50
C SER A 467 -7.36 -20.81 4.26
N TYR A 468 -7.70 -19.91 3.32
CA TYR A 468 -6.93 -18.70 3.09
C TYR A 468 -7.02 -17.73 4.29
N LEU A 469 -8.20 -17.52 4.86
CA LEU A 469 -8.40 -16.62 6.01
C LEU A 469 -7.76 -17.17 7.30
N GLU A 470 -7.71 -18.48 7.48
CA GLU A 470 -7.01 -19.12 8.61
C GLU A 470 -5.50 -18.84 8.59
N ASN A 471 -4.89 -18.88 7.40
CA ASN A 471 -3.49 -18.53 7.23
C ASN A 471 -3.22 -17.02 7.28
N HIS A 472 -4.26 -16.19 7.34
CA HIS A 472 -4.15 -14.73 7.36
C HIS A 472 -5.02 -14.11 8.46
N PRO A 473 -4.62 -14.25 9.74
CA PRO A 473 -5.44 -13.85 10.89
C PRO A 473 -5.73 -12.35 10.96
N LEU A 474 -4.79 -11.49 10.53
CA LEU A 474 -5.04 -10.04 10.44
C LEU A 474 -6.13 -9.73 9.41
N LEU A 475 -6.08 -10.32 8.22
CA LEU A 475 -7.12 -10.13 7.20
C LEU A 475 -8.48 -10.61 7.72
N SER A 476 -8.52 -11.76 8.40
CA SER A 476 -9.73 -12.27 9.07
C SER A 476 -10.28 -11.27 10.11
N TYR A 477 -9.40 -10.67 10.92
CA TYR A 477 -9.78 -9.61 11.86
C TYR A 477 -10.33 -8.36 11.14
N LEU A 478 -9.64 -7.87 10.11
CA LEU A 478 -10.06 -6.67 9.36
C LEU A 478 -11.44 -6.86 8.71
N LEU A 479 -11.70 -8.06 8.18
CA LEU A 479 -13.00 -8.42 7.63
C LEU A 479 -14.07 -8.56 8.72
N SER A 480 -13.82 -9.33 9.77
CA SER A 480 -14.81 -9.62 10.83
C SER A 480 -15.16 -8.42 11.71
N SER A 481 -14.19 -7.54 11.96
CA SER A 481 -14.39 -6.26 12.64
C SER A 481 -15.14 -5.23 11.77
N GLY A 482 -15.22 -5.48 10.46
CA GLY A 482 -15.81 -4.58 9.49
C GLY A 482 -14.90 -3.42 9.11
N LEU A 483 -13.61 -3.41 9.48
CA LEU A 483 -12.64 -2.41 9.03
C LEU A 483 -12.45 -2.43 7.51
N ILE A 484 -12.64 -3.60 6.87
CA ILE A 484 -12.61 -3.77 5.42
C ILE A 484 -13.91 -4.41 4.93
N ASN A 485 -14.46 -3.86 3.85
CA ASN A 485 -15.64 -4.36 3.16
C ASN A 485 -15.51 -4.14 1.64
N LYS A 486 -16.56 -4.49 0.89
CA LYS A 486 -16.62 -4.34 -0.58
C LYS A 486 -16.36 -2.89 -1.05
N ASN A 487 -16.63 -1.91 -0.18
CA ASN A 487 -16.42 -0.49 -0.43
C ASN A 487 -14.98 -0.01 -0.20
N ILE A 488 -13.99 -0.89 0.04
CA ILE A 488 -12.58 -0.49 0.28
C ILE A 488 -12.05 0.49 -0.79
N SER A 489 -12.55 0.40 -2.03
CA SER A 489 -12.19 1.30 -3.14
C SER A 489 -12.57 2.77 -2.90
N GLU A 490 -13.62 3.04 -2.12
CA GLU A 490 -14.06 4.40 -1.73
C GLU A 490 -13.06 5.08 -0.80
N TYR A 491 -12.37 4.30 0.03
CA TYR A 491 -11.43 4.81 1.03
C TYR A 491 -10.01 4.96 0.50
N ILE A 492 -9.70 4.45 -0.68
CA ILE A 492 -8.31 4.42 -1.21
C ILE A 492 -8.12 5.19 -2.50
N SER A 493 -9.18 5.79 -3.03
CA SER A 493 -9.16 6.48 -4.31
C SER A 493 -10.04 7.72 -4.30
N THR A 494 -9.51 8.84 -4.81
CA THR A 494 -10.29 10.02 -5.20
C THR A 494 -11.08 9.70 -6.47
N THR A 495 -12.08 8.81 -6.42
CA THR A 495 -12.78 8.44 -7.66
C THR A 495 -13.67 9.57 -8.16
N GLN A 496 -13.77 9.68 -9.49
CA GLN A 496 -14.72 10.50 -10.26
C GLN A 496 -16.21 10.14 -10.02
N TYR A 497 -16.50 9.31 -9.01
CA TYR A 497 -17.82 8.80 -8.63
C TYR A 497 -18.12 9.09 -7.16
N PHE A 498 -17.46 10.09 -6.56
CA PHE A 498 -17.71 10.53 -5.18
C PHE A 498 -19.21 10.68 -4.88
N ASP A 499 -19.95 11.08 -5.91
CA ASP A 499 -21.38 11.32 -5.90
C ASP A 499 -22.29 10.07 -5.97
N LEU A 500 -21.74 8.86 -6.16
CA LEU A 500 -22.51 7.60 -6.33
C LEU A 500 -22.20 6.59 -5.22
N THR A 501 -23.23 5.87 -4.76
CA THR A 501 -23.06 4.74 -3.82
C THR A 501 -22.46 3.51 -4.51
N LEU A 502 -22.00 2.52 -3.74
CA LEU A 502 -21.54 1.24 -4.28
C LEU A 502 -22.63 0.53 -5.10
N LYS A 503 -23.89 0.57 -4.62
CA LYS A 503 -25.06 -0.02 -5.29
C LYS A 503 -25.25 0.61 -6.68
N ASP A 504 -25.18 1.95 -6.75
CA ASP A 504 -25.24 2.70 -8.01
C ASP A 504 -24.11 2.31 -8.97
N ARG A 505 -22.88 2.19 -8.47
CA ARG A 505 -21.70 1.83 -9.28
C ARG A 505 -21.77 0.41 -9.80
N GLU A 506 -22.19 -0.55 -8.98
CA GLU A 506 -22.37 -1.94 -9.38
C GLU A 506 -23.42 -2.07 -10.47
N PHE A 507 -24.54 -1.36 -10.31
CA PHE A 507 -25.59 -1.30 -11.32
C PHE A 507 -25.07 -0.74 -12.66
N ILE A 508 -24.35 0.38 -12.64
CA ILE A 508 -23.72 0.95 -13.86
C ILE A 508 -22.76 -0.05 -14.49
N MET A 509 -21.88 -0.66 -13.70
CA MET A 509 -20.88 -1.60 -14.20
C MET A 509 -21.51 -2.85 -14.81
N ASP A 510 -22.56 -3.39 -14.20
CA ASP A 510 -23.31 -4.53 -14.72
C ASP A 510 -23.94 -4.21 -16.09
N ILE A 511 -24.51 -3.00 -16.26
CA ILE A 511 -25.06 -2.56 -17.54
C ILE A 511 -23.97 -2.38 -18.60
N LEU A 512 -22.86 -1.71 -18.26
CA LEU A 512 -21.75 -1.47 -19.19
C LEU A 512 -21.04 -2.77 -19.59
N ALA A 513 -21.00 -3.76 -18.70
CA ALA A 513 -20.51 -5.10 -18.97
C ALA A 513 -21.49 -5.96 -19.79
N GLN A 514 -22.64 -5.41 -20.18
CA GLN A 514 -23.72 -6.09 -20.89
C GLN A 514 -24.30 -7.30 -20.15
N LYS A 515 -24.28 -7.27 -18.81
CA LYS A 515 -24.83 -8.33 -17.99
C LYS A 515 -26.36 -8.28 -18.01
N ILE A 516 -26.98 -9.45 -18.05
CA ILE A 516 -28.43 -9.59 -17.99
C ILE A 516 -28.85 -9.61 -16.50
N ILE A 517 -29.36 -8.49 -16.01
CA ILE A 517 -30.01 -8.38 -14.69
C ILE A 517 -31.34 -9.14 -14.73
N LYS A 518 -31.60 -10.00 -13.73
CA LYS A 518 -32.76 -10.90 -13.67
C LYS A 518 -33.87 -10.47 -12.72
N GLU A 519 -33.55 -9.59 -11.78
CA GLU A 519 -34.44 -9.13 -10.72
C GLU A 519 -34.28 -7.63 -10.57
N ASP A 520 -35.32 -6.96 -10.09
CA ASP A 520 -35.40 -5.51 -10.03
C ASP A 520 -34.32 -4.97 -9.10
N GLN A 521 -33.42 -4.13 -9.63
CA GLN A 521 -32.33 -3.54 -8.88
C GLN A 521 -32.70 -2.11 -8.53
N ASP A 522 -32.93 -1.87 -7.24
CA ASP A 522 -33.11 -0.52 -6.74
C ASP A 522 -31.76 0.25 -6.79
N VAL A 523 -31.80 1.57 -6.94
CA VAL A 523 -30.63 2.45 -7.01
C VAL A 523 -30.82 3.63 -6.06
N ASP A 524 -29.73 4.09 -5.44
CA ASP A 524 -29.81 5.09 -4.37
C ASP A 524 -29.83 6.52 -4.96
N ASN A 525 -29.12 6.75 -6.07
CA ASN A 525 -29.09 8.05 -6.77
C ASN A 525 -29.47 7.90 -8.26
N PRO A 526 -30.76 7.65 -8.58
CA PRO A 526 -31.20 7.33 -9.94
C PRO A 526 -30.83 8.40 -10.98
N GLU A 527 -30.95 9.69 -10.65
CA GLU A 527 -30.61 10.80 -11.56
C GLU A 527 -29.13 10.79 -11.96
N LYS A 528 -28.24 10.63 -10.97
CA LYS A 528 -26.80 10.54 -11.21
C LYS A 528 -26.46 9.27 -11.98
N VAL A 529 -27.08 8.14 -11.64
CA VAL A 529 -26.91 6.87 -12.39
C VAL A 529 -27.25 7.06 -13.86
N ILE A 530 -28.40 7.70 -14.17
CA ILE A 530 -28.81 8.04 -15.54
C ILE A 530 -27.75 8.92 -16.22
N GLN A 531 -27.22 9.94 -15.53
CA GLN A 531 -26.17 10.81 -16.07
C GLN A 531 -24.93 10.00 -16.50
N TYR A 532 -24.44 9.08 -15.65
CA TYR A 532 -23.29 8.25 -15.99
C TYR A 532 -23.57 7.24 -17.11
N LEU A 533 -24.75 6.61 -17.10
CA LEU A 533 -25.17 5.71 -18.17
C LEU A 533 -25.24 6.44 -19.52
N ASN A 534 -25.72 7.69 -19.52
CA ASN A 534 -25.77 8.54 -20.72
C ASN A 534 -24.37 8.92 -21.22
N LEU A 535 -23.48 9.37 -20.31
CA LEU A 535 -22.09 9.69 -20.65
C LEU A 535 -21.35 8.48 -21.25
N ALA A 536 -21.64 7.29 -20.74
CA ALA A 536 -21.06 6.04 -21.21
C ALA A 536 -21.77 5.44 -22.44
N GLN A 537 -22.84 6.07 -22.95
CA GLN A 537 -23.66 5.56 -24.05
C GLN A 537 -24.15 4.13 -23.80
N ALA A 538 -24.62 3.86 -22.59
CA ALA A 538 -25.07 2.55 -22.15
C ALA A 538 -26.32 2.07 -22.91
N ASN A 539 -26.49 0.75 -23.02
CA ASN A 539 -27.68 0.16 -23.61
C ASN A 539 -28.82 0.08 -22.58
N TYR A 540 -29.80 0.96 -22.71
CA TYR A 540 -30.95 1.02 -21.81
C TYR A 540 -31.87 -0.22 -21.86
N GLY A 541 -31.79 -1.06 -22.89
CA GLY A 541 -32.48 -2.36 -22.91
C GLY A 541 -31.95 -3.37 -21.87
N LEU A 542 -30.87 -3.03 -21.17
CA LEU A 542 -30.31 -3.81 -20.07
C LEU A 542 -30.60 -3.20 -18.68
N VAL A 543 -31.11 -1.97 -18.63
CA VAL A 543 -31.48 -1.28 -17.39
C VAL A 543 -32.75 -1.94 -16.84
N TYR A 544 -32.60 -2.63 -15.72
CA TYR A 544 -33.70 -3.33 -15.05
C TYR A 544 -33.82 -2.80 -13.62
N SER A 545 -34.49 -1.65 -13.52
CA SER A 545 -34.70 -0.89 -12.28
C SER A 545 -36.02 -0.12 -12.39
N SER A 546 -36.97 -0.39 -11.49
CA SER A 546 -38.24 0.35 -11.39
C SER A 546 -37.99 1.82 -11.07
N THR A 547 -37.11 2.11 -10.11
CA THR A 547 -36.71 3.45 -9.67
C THR A 547 -36.16 4.31 -10.83
N ILE A 548 -35.33 3.74 -11.70
CA ILE A 548 -34.83 4.46 -12.90
C ILE A 548 -35.94 4.68 -13.91
N THR A 549 -36.83 3.70 -14.08
CA THR A 549 -37.95 3.81 -15.02
C THR A 549 -38.91 4.92 -14.59
N GLU A 550 -39.19 5.04 -13.29
CA GLU A 550 -39.97 6.13 -12.70
C GLU A 550 -39.32 7.50 -12.96
N VAL A 551 -38.02 7.65 -12.72
CA VAL A 551 -37.31 8.91 -12.97
C VAL A 551 -37.30 9.29 -14.46
N LEU A 552 -37.22 8.31 -15.37
CA LEU A 552 -37.34 8.55 -16.81
C LEU A 552 -38.76 8.97 -17.25
N LEU A 553 -39.78 8.68 -16.44
CA LEU A 553 -41.18 9.05 -16.68
C LEU A 553 -41.56 10.43 -16.12
N ASN A 554 -40.75 11.04 -15.24
CA ASN A 554 -41.02 12.36 -14.66
C ASN A 554 -40.91 13.50 -15.70
N GLU A 555 -41.93 14.36 -15.75
CA GLU A 555 -41.96 15.60 -16.53
C GLU A 555 -41.62 16.82 -15.65
N ASP A 556 -40.34 17.10 -15.39
CA ASP A 556 -39.95 18.43 -14.93
C ASP A 556 -39.23 19.20 -16.03
N GLU A 557 -39.90 20.25 -16.53
CA GLU A 557 -39.38 21.26 -17.47
C GLU A 557 -38.23 22.10 -16.88
N GLU A 558 -37.85 21.88 -15.61
CA GLU A 558 -36.88 22.70 -14.87
C GLU A 558 -35.47 22.09 -14.78
N TYR A 559 -35.16 21.09 -15.60
CA TYR A 559 -33.78 20.63 -15.79
C TYR A 559 -33.12 21.35 -16.97
N SER A 560 -32.32 22.34 -16.60
CA SER A 560 -31.57 23.28 -17.43
C SER A 560 -30.89 22.67 -18.67
N ALA A 561 -30.89 23.47 -19.75
CA ALA A 561 -30.35 23.35 -21.11
C ALA A 561 -29.01 22.60 -21.40
N GLU A 562 -28.39 21.91 -20.44
CA GLU A 562 -27.20 21.08 -20.63
C GLU A 562 -27.44 19.58 -20.31
N SER A 563 -28.59 19.20 -19.77
CA SER A 563 -28.94 17.78 -19.55
C SER A 563 -29.40 17.12 -20.84
N PHE A 564 -28.59 16.19 -21.33
CA PHE A 564 -28.94 15.23 -22.39
C PHE A 564 -30.37 14.69 -22.20
N ASP A 565 -31.19 14.80 -23.25
CA ASP A 565 -32.60 14.40 -23.30
C ASP A 565 -32.77 12.89 -23.01
N SER A 566 -32.90 12.57 -21.72
CA SER A 566 -32.97 11.21 -21.16
C SER A 566 -34.19 10.42 -21.67
N ARG A 567 -35.21 11.12 -22.19
CA ARG A 567 -36.40 10.53 -22.80
C ARG A 567 -36.09 9.62 -23.99
N ASN A 568 -34.99 9.88 -24.72
CA ASN A 568 -34.60 9.06 -25.86
C ASN A 568 -34.26 7.61 -25.50
N ASN A 569 -34.06 7.32 -24.22
CA ASN A 569 -33.65 6.00 -23.74
C ASN A 569 -34.83 5.10 -23.31
N LEU A 570 -36.00 5.69 -23.01
CA LEU A 570 -37.19 4.95 -22.56
C LEU A 570 -37.68 3.94 -23.62
N PRO A 571 -37.71 4.25 -24.94
CA PRO A 571 -38.05 3.27 -25.97
C PRO A 571 -37.15 2.03 -25.97
N ASP A 572 -35.86 2.20 -25.70
CA ASP A 572 -34.89 1.11 -25.72
C ASP A 572 -35.00 0.23 -24.46
N LEU A 573 -35.34 0.83 -23.30
CA LEU A 573 -35.72 0.11 -22.09
C LEU A 573 -36.95 -0.76 -22.34
N ILE A 574 -38.04 -0.19 -22.88
CA ILE A 574 -39.28 -0.94 -23.18
C ILE A 574 -39.04 -2.07 -24.20
N LYS A 575 -38.24 -1.84 -25.25
CA LYS A 575 -37.84 -2.91 -26.19
C LYS A 575 -37.03 -4.01 -25.49
N GLY A 576 -36.21 -3.65 -24.50
CA GLY A 576 -35.49 -4.59 -23.64
C GLY A 576 -36.44 -5.51 -22.86
N LEU A 577 -37.44 -4.93 -22.22
CA LEU A 577 -38.48 -5.67 -21.49
C LEU A 577 -39.30 -6.57 -22.42
N LYS A 578 -39.70 -6.05 -23.59
CA LYS A 578 -40.40 -6.83 -24.62
C LYS A 578 -39.63 -8.10 -25.02
N ARG A 579 -38.33 -8.00 -25.23
CA ARG A 579 -37.49 -9.16 -25.61
C ARG A 579 -37.47 -10.25 -24.54
N ARG A 580 -37.65 -9.86 -23.27
CA ARG A 580 -37.62 -10.76 -22.11
C ARG A 580 -39.01 -11.27 -21.72
N LYS A 581 -40.08 -10.62 -22.22
CA LYS A 581 -41.47 -10.83 -21.79
C LYS A 581 -41.61 -10.64 -20.29
N ASP A 582 -41.04 -9.56 -19.79
CA ASP A 582 -40.98 -9.27 -18.36
C ASP A 582 -42.07 -8.28 -17.99
N PHE A 583 -43.21 -8.81 -17.51
CA PHE A 583 -44.38 -8.02 -17.13
C PHE A 583 -44.26 -7.46 -15.71
N LYS A 584 -43.44 -8.09 -14.87
CA LYS A 584 -43.32 -7.79 -13.43
C LYS A 584 -42.75 -6.40 -13.16
N LEU A 585 -41.75 -5.96 -13.92
CA LEU A 585 -41.19 -4.62 -13.75
C LEU A 585 -42.23 -3.53 -14.06
N ILE A 586 -43.05 -3.73 -15.10
CA ILE A 586 -44.09 -2.77 -15.50
C ILE A 586 -45.16 -2.68 -14.41
N ASP A 587 -45.59 -3.82 -13.89
CA ASP A 587 -46.52 -3.90 -12.76
C ASP A 587 -45.98 -3.21 -11.50
N THR A 588 -44.69 -3.40 -11.17
CA THR A 588 -44.04 -2.70 -10.05
C THR A 588 -44.08 -1.19 -10.25
N VAL A 589 -43.69 -0.70 -11.44
CA VAL A 589 -43.73 0.73 -11.77
C VAL A 589 -45.15 1.28 -11.69
N ILE A 590 -46.14 0.57 -12.24
CA ILE A 590 -47.56 0.96 -12.14
C ILE A 590 -47.99 1.05 -10.68
N THR A 591 -47.64 0.04 -9.87
CA THR A 591 -48.01 -0.01 -8.45
C THR A 591 -47.38 1.14 -7.66
N ASN A 592 -46.13 1.50 -7.98
CA ASN A 592 -45.41 2.61 -7.34
C ASN A 592 -45.97 3.99 -7.75
N LEU A 593 -46.42 4.12 -9.00
CA LEU A 593 -47.04 5.35 -9.52
C LEU A 593 -48.50 5.51 -9.07
N ASN A 594 -49.25 4.44 -8.87
CA ASN A 594 -50.68 4.46 -8.52
C ASN A 594 -51.06 5.32 -7.28
N PRO A 595 -50.29 5.37 -6.16
CA PRO A 595 -50.60 6.25 -5.03
C PRO A 595 -50.30 7.74 -5.29
N VAL A 596 -49.56 8.09 -6.34
CA VAL A 596 -49.18 9.45 -6.71
C VAL A 596 -49.89 9.77 -8.03
N ILE A 597 -51.08 10.37 -7.95
CA ILE A 597 -51.90 10.72 -9.13
C ILE A 597 -51.17 11.81 -9.95
N ASP A 598 -50.18 11.42 -10.73
CA ASP A 598 -49.61 12.21 -11.81
C ASP A 598 -49.95 11.52 -13.13
N ASN A 599 -51.14 11.84 -13.64
CA ASN A 599 -51.73 11.23 -14.83
C ASN A 599 -50.81 11.31 -16.07
N ASN A 600 -49.84 12.23 -16.10
CA ASN A 600 -48.92 12.38 -17.22
C ASN A 600 -47.89 11.24 -17.32
N GLN A 601 -47.38 10.75 -16.20
CA GLN A 601 -46.33 9.71 -16.17
C GLN A 601 -46.88 8.36 -16.63
N ILE A 602 -48.06 7.99 -16.11
CA ILE A 602 -48.77 6.78 -16.51
C ILE A 602 -49.17 6.86 -17.99
N LEU A 603 -49.60 8.03 -18.46
CA LEU A 603 -49.97 8.25 -19.85
C LEU A 603 -48.76 8.13 -20.80
N LEU A 604 -47.57 8.57 -20.36
CA LEU A 604 -46.32 8.37 -21.08
C LEU A 604 -45.92 6.90 -21.14
N LEU A 605 -45.97 6.19 -20.01
CA LEU A 605 -45.71 4.75 -19.94
C LEU A 605 -46.63 3.97 -20.90
N ILE A 606 -47.94 4.26 -20.87
CA ILE A 606 -48.93 3.60 -21.72
C ILE A 606 -48.68 3.93 -23.20
N ALA A 607 -48.33 5.17 -23.53
CA ALA A 607 -47.97 5.54 -24.89
C ALA A 607 -46.74 4.78 -25.40
N GLU A 608 -45.70 4.66 -24.58
CA GLU A 608 -44.48 3.93 -24.91
C GLU A 608 -44.73 2.42 -25.06
N LEU A 609 -45.60 1.83 -24.23
CA LEU A 609 -46.08 0.47 -24.44
C LEU A 609 -46.83 0.36 -25.78
N GLY A 610 -47.71 1.31 -26.10
CA GLY A 610 -48.44 1.33 -27.38
C GLY A 610 -47.56 1.52 -28.63
N GLU A 611 -46.41 2.18 -28.51
CA GLU A 611 -45.45 2.38 -29.61
C GLU A 611 -44.43 1.23 -29.72
N ASN A 612 -43.84 0.81 -28.61
CA ASN A 612 -42.69 -0.10 -28.59
C ASN A 612 -43.06 -1.55 -28.20
N TRP A 613 -44.19 -1.78 -27.52
CA TRP A 613 -44.66 -3.10 -27.10
C TRP A 613 -46.19 -3.26 -27.12
N ILE A 614 -46.84 -2.94 -28.24
CA ILE A 614 -48.32 -3.00 -28.33
C ILE A 614 -48.91 -4.40 -28.06
N GLU A 615 -48.12 -5.46 -28.29
CA GLU A 615 -48.49 -6.85 -28.01
C GLU A 615 -48.56 -7.16 -26.51
N TYR A 616 -48.00 -6.30 -25.64
CA TYR A 616 -48.04 -6.44 -24.18
C TYR A 616 -49.46 -6.75 -23.68
N PHE A 617 -50.46 -5.99 -24.16
CA PHE A 617 -51.86 -6.16 -23.77
C PHE A 617 -52.44 -7.54 -24.13
N LYS A 618 -51.86 -8.21 -25.13
CA LYS A 618 -52.22 -9.59 -25.48
C LYS A 618 -51.39 -10.62 -24.71
N GLU A 619 -50.12 -10.33 -24.51
CA GLU A 619 -49.15 -11.28 -23.94
C GLU A 619 -49.24 -11.40 -22.43
N ILE A 620 -49.68 -10.35 -21.72
CA ILE A 620 -49.77 -10.35 -20.25
C ILE A 620 -50.63 -11.50 -19.70
N VAL A 621 -51.68 -11.89 -20.42
CA VAL A 621 -52.57 -13.01 -20.08
C VAL A 621 -51.83 -14.37 -20.02
N THR A 622 -50.64 -14.46 -20.62
CA THR A 622 -49.84 -15.69 -20.63
C THR A 622 -48.87 -15.80 -19.45
N ASP A 623 -48.83 -14.80 -18.56
CA ASP A 623 -48.05 -14.87 -17.33
C ASP A 623 -48.60 -15.95 -16.37
N LYS A 624 -47.74 -16.46 -15.49
CA LYS A 624 -48.10 -17.48 -14.51
C LYS A 624 -48.71 -16.89 -13.23
N ASP A 625 -48.51 -15.60 -12.99
CA ASP A 625 -49.02 -14.88 -11.82
C ASP A 625 -50.42 -14.33 -12.11
N GLU A 626 -51.45 -15.07 -11.70
CA GLU A 626 -52.85 -14.69 -11.92
C GLU A 626 -53.24 -13.39 -11.20
N GLU A 627 -52.60 -13.06 -10.07
CA GLU A 627 -52.88 -11.81 -9.33
C GLU A 627 -52.33 -10.60 -10.08
N LEU A 628 -51.10 -10.70 -10.59
CA LEU A 628 -50.49 -9.67 -11.44
C LEU A 628 -51.34 -9.41 -12.68
N VAL A 629 -51.74 -10.48 -13.39
CA VAL A 629 -52.56 -10.38 -14.60
C VAL A 629 -53.88 -9.67 -14.33
N ASN A 630 -54.55 -10.00 -13.22
CA ASN A 630 -55.81 -9.36 -12.84
C ASN A 630 -55.60 -7.87 -12.55
N ARG A 631 -54.61 -7.53 -11.70
CA ARG A 631 -54.33 -6.15 -11.30
C ARG A 631 -54.00 -5.25 -12.50
N ASP A 632 -53.06 -5.68 -13.35
CA ASP A 632 -52.64 -4.89 -14.49
C ASP A 632 -53.79 -4.69 -15.49
N ILE A 633 -54.54 -5.75 -15.82
CA ILE A 633 -55.67 -5.65 -16.75
C ILE A 633 -56.75 -4.68 -16.24
N VAL A 634 -57.10 -4.77 -14.95
CA VAL A 634 -58.06 -3.85 -14.32
C VAL A 634 -57.55 -2.41 -14.45
N PHE A 635 -56.31 -2.16 -14.04
CA PHE A 635 -55.70 -0.83 -14.11
C PHE A 635 -55.70 -0.25 -15.53
N PHE A 636 -55.28 -1.03 -16.54
CA PHE A 636 -55.24 -0.54 -17.91
C PHE A 636 -56.64 -0.26 -18.47
N ILE A 637 -57.63 -1.09 -18.18
CA ILE A 637 -59.00 -0.85 -18.66
C ILE A 637 -59.58 0.42 -18.04
N ASP A 638 -59.42 0.60 -16.73
CA ASP A 638 -59.89 1.81 -16.04
C ASP A 638 -59.16 3.06 -16.56
N PHE A 639 -57.84 3.00 -16.72
CA PHE A 639 -57.07 4.11 -17.26
C PHE A 639 -57.46 4.47 -18.70
N LEU A 640 -57.63 3.48 -19.58
CA LEU A 640 -58.06 3.71 -20.96
C LEU A 640 -59.48 4.28 -21.05
N ASN A 641 -60.36 3.95 -20.09
CA ASN A 641 -61.69 4.54 -19.98
C ASN A 641 -61.63 6.01 -19.57
N GLU A 642 -60.83 6.34 -18.56
CA GLU A 642 -60.64 7.73 -18.10
C GLU A 642 -60.00 8.61 -19.19
N HIS A 643 -59.09 8.04 -19.98
CA HIS A 643 -58.33 8.74 -21.03
C HIS A 643 -58.76 8.39 -22.46
N PHE A 644 -60.01 7.95 -22.65
CA PHE A 644 -60.53 7.48 -23.96
C PHE A 644 -60.31 8.45 -25.13
N PHE A 645 -60.37 9.76 -24.86
CA PHE A 645 -60.20 10.79 -25.90
C PHE A 645 -58.74 11.12 -26.23
N ASP A 646 -57.76 10.66 -25.45
CA ASP A 646 -56.33 10.91 -25.70
C ASP A 646 -55.87 10.17 -26.97
N PRO A 647 -55.20 10.86 -27.92
CA PRO A 647 -54.69 10.23 -29.14
C PRO A 647 -53.79 9.02 -28.92
N ARG A 648 -53.00 9.00 -27.83
CA ARG A 648 -52.07 7.91 -27.49
C ARG A 648 -52.83 6.65 -27.10
N CYS A 649 -53.92 6.79 -26.33
CA CYS A 649 -54.79 5.69 -25.93
C CYS A 649 -55.60 5.12 -27.10
N LYS A 650 -56.03 5.96 -28.06
CA LYS A 650 -56.82 5.51 -29.22
C LYS A 650 -56.14 4.43 -30.06
N LYS A 651 -54.81 4.50 -30.21
CA LYS A 651 -54.04 3.48 -30.95
C LYS A 651 -54.14 2.11 -30.28
N ILE A 652 -54.07 2.10 -28.95
CA ILE A 652 -54.15 0.89 -28.11
C ILE A 652 -55.56 0.33 -28.13
N ILE A 653 -56.58 1.18 -27.93
CA ILE A 653 -58.01 0.79 -27.98
C ILE A 653 -58.33 0.15 -29.34
N LYS A 654 -57.87 0.77 -30.44
CA LYS A 654 -58.04 0.19 -31.77
C LYS A 654 -57.38 -1.18 -31.89
N TYR A 655 -56.16 -1.36 -31.36
CA TYR A 655 -55.49 -2.66 -31.35
C TYR A 655 -56.24 -3.72 -30.55
N LEU A 656 -56.76 -3.36 -29.37
CA LEU A 656 -57.59 -4.24 -28.52
C LEU A 656 -58.84 -4.73 -29.27
N ASN A 657 -59.50 -3.84 -29.99
CA ASN A 657 -60.68 -4.16 -30.81
C ASN A 657 -60.35 -5.02 -32.04
N ASP A 658 -59.38 -4.57 -32.85
CA ASP A 658 -59.01 -5.23 -34.12
C ASP A 658 -58.58 -6.70 -33.88
N ASN A 659 -58.02 -6.99 -32.71
CA ASN A 659 -57.59 -8.33 -32.32
C ASN A 659 -58.57 -9.07 -31.40
N SER A 660 -59.73 -8.50 -31.10
CA SER A 660 -60.75 -9.07 -30.20
C SER A 660 -60.19 -9.49 -28.82
N ILE A 661 -59.22 -8.75 -28.29
CA ILE A 661 -58.51 -9.09 -27.04
C ILE A 661 -59.47 -9.06 -25.85
N LEU A 662 -60.35 -8.05 -25.79
CA LEU A 662 -61.39 -7.91 -24.76
C LEU A 662 -62.39 -9.09 -24.75
N SER A 663 -62.48 -9.86 -25.83
CA SER A 663 -63.37 -11.02 -25.96
C SER A 663 -62.68 -12.34 -25.61
N THR A 664 -61.39 -12.33 -25.25
CA THR A 664 -60.68 -13.54 -24.81
C THR A 664 -61.18 -14.01 -23.43
N PRO A 665 -61.15 -15.33 -23.13
CA PRO A 665 -61.73 -15.87 -21.88
C PRO A 665 -61.23 -15.14 -20.63
N THR A 666 -59.91 -14.96 -20.50
CA THR A 666 -59.32 -14.33 -19.31
C THR A 666 -59.72 -12.86 -19.16
N TYR A 667 -59.69 -12.07 -20.23
CA TYR A 667 -60.17 -10.67 -20.19
C TYR A 667 -61.64 -10.60 -19.85
N ARG A 668 -62.46 -11.48 -20.45
CA ARG A 668 -63.90 -11.50 -20.21
C ARG A 668 -64.23 -11.82 -18.75
N ASP A 669 -63.54 -12.79 -18.17
CA ASP A 669 -63.73 -13.19 -16.77
C ASP A 669 -63.33 -12.04 -15.84
N ILE A 670 -62.16 -11.41 -16.06
CA ILE A 670 -61.69 -10.25 -15.27
C ILE A 670 -62.65 -9.05 -15.37
N ILE A 671 -63.15 -8.75 -16.57
CA ILE A 671 -64.11 -7.66 -16.80
C ILE A 671 -65.42 -7.91 -16.05
N MET A 672 -65.95 -9.15 -16.07
CA MET A 672 -67.17 -9.49 -15.36
C MET A 672 -66.98 -9.50 -13.84
N ASP A 673 -65.89 -10.08 -13.35
CA ASP A 673 -65.61 -10.21 -11.93
C ASP A 673 -65.39 -8.85 -11.25
N ASN A 674 -64.86 -7.86 -11.98
CA ASN A 674 -64.60 -6.50 -11.49
C ASN A 674 -65.64 -5.45 -11.92
N ASN A 675 -66.70 -5.81 -12.66
CA ASN A 675 -67.72 -4.90 -13.20
C ASN A 675 -67.15 -3.72 -14.04
N LEU A 676 -66.14 -3.97 -14.87
CA LEU A 676 -65.51 -2.93 -15.69
C LEU A 676 -66.40 -2.52 -16.88
N ASN A 677 -66.56 -1.21 -17.13
CA ASN A 677 -67.30 -0.71 -18.28
C ASN A 677 -66.41 -0.68 -19.53
N VAL A 678 -66.70 -1.51 -20.53
CA VAL A 678 -65.95 -1.56 -21.80
C VAL A 678 -66.81 -1.22 -23.02
N ASP A 679 -68.06 -0.78 -22.81
CA ASP A 679 -69.01 -0.49 -23.91
C ASP A 679 -68.50 0.62 -24.83
N HIS A 680 -67.74 1.57 -24.27
CA HIS A 680 -67.14 2.67 -25.03
C HIS A 680 -66.03 2.22 -25.97
N PHE A 681 -65.38 1.08 -25.73
CA PHE A 681 -64.36 0.57 -26.65
C PHE A 681 -64.99 -0.01 -27.93
N TYR A 682 -66.23 -0.50 -27.90
CA TYR A 682 -66.89 -1.10 -29.08
C TYR A 682 -67.50 -0.07 -30.06
N HIS A 683 -67.44 1.23 -29.74
CA HIS A 683 -68.00 2.35 -30.50
C HIS A 683 -66.91 3.34 -30.93
#